data_AF-A0A1X1IG13-F1
#
_entry.id   AF-A0A1X1IG13-F1
#
_cell.length_a   1.000
_cell.length_b   1.000
_cell.length_c   1.000
_cell.angle_alpha   90.00
_cell.angle_beta   90.00
_cell.angle_gamma   90.00
#
_symmetry.space_group_name_H-M   'P 1'
#
loop_
_entity.id
_entity.type
_entity.pdbx_description
1 polymer ?
#
loop_
_entity_poly.entity_id
_entity_poly.type
_entity_poly.pdbx_seq_one_letter_code
_entity_poly.pdbx_strand_id
1 'polypeptide(L)'
;MMDILFDKLLVVSSFCLRKIGNLVGFIIGVVIHPIKNIAIWITLLLSSFLIVGNVSIQLEGKDMFLMSVGLVSIMIFISSFLERQTVDIDNKDNFYLGYNIKKIKFHDNFWLRRFNELPVTLLFWLIASFPIIVICSQLKFNFEILNNVFKSVNEIIEYIKVIWLSAFVVISTYCTALLIESVALSSKTFSQSYLYKTTNLYEELKIRAEIEQSFKNLFNNIFSFKTIVRPMVGLEDDLQFKIERVIDYIINRGTDVSSNEEELHKFYNLAFHCESEKIDALIKRIKKYYETEENKKIRYIVHAILLKRNLDIIYWYYIHKWSILNRLKVMPTETVNLAIIDLWKLHDIENNFYDSEDYQDIFWQICNEDINGFRLPFGIHKSNQDDLKRNYCIYRIYLVMIERVKDINFLNQLKNPKDMMDLLNVLNEIDKKGKNSTYFSDIFSILFSWTIDSKDKDNNFIDLFSKMMSDEHMPVYLMNKRVNHSKNILLNGGYSQDLFDDNAIDYLLMFMKLEDIIFVLIFCLAHSERSHKEVMKIEEFKIWKKSIHRQYMKENIEDLRESEFLCKLCENLMVSQFISKKFIKWMWESIFKPFDENLYEEFMKLGEDGTRSNFSLDRYFVVRLLLCSYDNRSASLYDFKEDNKHKIEKELSSIKVILENENIYLF
;
A
#
# COMPACT_ATOMS: atom_id res chain seq x y z
N MET A 1 -50.92 5.99 18.28
CA MET A 1 -50.34 6.48 19.56
C MET A 1 -49.78 5.34 20.41
N MET A 2 -50.46 4.17 20.48
CA MET A 2 -49.91 2.95 21.08
C MET A 2 -48.65 2.42 20.38
N ASP A 3 -48.57 2.45 19.05
CA ASP A 3 -47.42 1.90 18.32
C ASP A 3 -46.10 2.66 18.57
N ILE A 4 -46.18 3.98 18.69
CA ILE A 4 -45.03 4.84 19.05
C ILE A 4 -44.55 4.55 20.48
N LEU A 5 -45.47 4.17 21.38
CA LEU A 5 -45.16 3.84 22.76
C LEU A 5 -44.53 2.44 22.87
N PHE A 6 -44.99 1.51 22.03
CA PHE A 6 -44.45 0.15 21.91
C PHE A 6 -43.04 0.15 21.31
N ASP A 7 -42.79 0.94 20.26
CA ASP A 7 -41.45 1.12 19.68
C ASP A 7 -40.48 1.76 20.68
N LYS A 8 -40.92 2.77 21.43
CA LYS A 8 -40.10 3.37 22.50
C LYS A 8 -39.82 2.38 23.62
N LEU A 9 -40.77 1.53 23.99
CA LEU A 9 -40.59 0.46 24.98
C LEU A 9 -39.62 -0.61 24.49
N LEU A 10 -39.66 -0.99 23.20
CA LEU A 10 -38.72 -1.92 22.58
C LEU A 10 -37.30 -1.34 22.51
N VAL A 11 -37.14 -0.06 22.20
CA VAL A 11 -35.85 0.63 22.21
C VAL A 11 -35.28 0.69 23.63
N VAL A 12 -36.09 1.02 24.64
CA VAL A 12 -35.66 1.02 26.05
C VAL A 12 -35.34 -0.40 26.53
N SER A 13 -36.15 -1.40 26.16
CA SER A 13 -35.93 -2.81 26.51
C SER A 13 -34.65 -3.36 25.89
N SER A 14 -34.39 -3.09 24.60
CA SER A 14 -33.16 -3.48 23.91
C SER A 14 -31.93 -2.79 24.50
N PHE A 15 -32.04 -1.52 24.90
CA PHE A 15 -31.00 -0.80 25.60
C PHE A 15 -30.69 -1.43 26.97
N CYS A 16 -31.72 -1.78 27.74
CA CYS A 16 -31.59 -2.48 29.02
C CYS A 16 -30.95 -3.86 28.86
N LEU A 17 -31.41 -4.67 27.90
CA LEU A 17 -30.83 -5.99 27.60
C LEU A 17 -29.35 -5.89 27.19
N ARG A 18 -28.99 -4.89 26.38
CA ARG A 18 -27.58 -4.63 26.01
C ARG A 18 -26.73 -4.27 27.24
N LYS A 19 -27.27 -3.44 28.15
CA LYS A 19 -26.59 -3.09 29.41
C LYS A 19 -26.44 -4.29 30.35
N ILE A 20 -27.46 -5.15 30.45
CA ILE A 20 -27.41 -6.40 31.22
C ILE A 20 -26.38 -7.35 30.61
N GLY A 21 -26.36 -7.52 29.28
CA GLY A 21 -25.36 -8.34 28.59
C GLY A 21 -23.93 -7.85 28.84
N ASN A 22 -23.71 -6.54 28.83
CA ASN A 22 -22.42 -5.95 29.19
C ASN A 22 -22.06 -6.17 30.66
N LEU A 23 -23.03 -6.12 31.58
CA LEU A 23 -22.82 -6.41 33.00
C LEU A 23 -22.43 -7.88 33.23
N VAL A 24 -23.13 -8.81 32.57
CA VAL A 24 -22.81 -10.25 32.63
C VAL A 24 -21.44 -10.52 32.02
N GLY A 25 -21.13 -9.92 30.87
CA GLY A 25 -19.80 -9.99 30.26
C GLY A 25 -18.70 -9.44 31.16
N PHE A 26 -18.97 -8.36 31.89
CA PHE A 26 -18.07 -7.81 32.90
C PHE A 26 -17.82 -8.81 34.04
N ILE A 27 -18.88 -9.40 34.62
CA ILE A 27 -18.77 -10.39 35.71
C ILE A 27 -17.97 -11.62 35.24
N ILE A 28 -18.25 -12.14 34.06
CA ILE A 28 -17.50 -13.26 33.45
C ILE A 28 -16.04 -12.87 33.26
N GLY A 29 -15.76 -11.66 32.78
CA GLY A 29 -14.40 -11.13 32.62
C GLY A 29 -13.63 -11.03 33.94
N VAL A 30 -14.31 -10.67 35.03
CA VAL A 30 -13.73 -10.62 36.39
C VAL A 30 -13.30 -12.00 36.88
N VAL A 31 -14.12 -13.02 36.63
CA VAL A 31 -13.88 -14.40 37.05
C VAL A 31 -12.78 -15.08 36.23
N ILE A 32 -12.78 -14.88 34.90
CA ILE A 32 -11.81 -15.54 33.99
C ILE A 32 -10.38 -15.00 34.18
N HIS A 33 -10.24 -13.73 34.58
CA HIS A 33 -8.93 -13.08 34.73
C HIS A 33 -8.70 -12.59 36.18
N PRO A 34 -8.50 -13.50 37.15
CA PRO A 34 -8.45 -13.15 38.58
C PRO A 34 -7.28 -12.24 38.93
N ILE A 35 -6.11 -12.45 38.30
CA ILE A 35 -4.91 -11.64 38.54
C ILE A 35 -5.10 -10.19 38.04
N LYS A 36 -5.75 -10.02 36.88
CA LYS A 36 -6.04 -8.69 36.31
C LYS A 36 -7.05 -7.92 37.17
N ASN A 37 -7.98 -8.64 37.81
CA ASN A 37 -9.04 -8.07 38.63
C ASN A 37 -8.81 -8.24 40.14
N ILE A 38 -7.56 -8.35 40.56
CA ILE A 38 -7.20 -8.67 41.95
C ILE A 38 -7.75 -7.64 42.95
N ALA A 39 -7.86 -6.37 42.55
CA ALA A 39 -8.47 -5.32 43.37
C ALA A 39 -9.95 -5.59 43.68
N ILE A 40 -10.73 -6.10 42.70
CA ILE A 40 -12.14 -6.46 42.91
C ILE A 40 -12.23 -7.65 43.86
N TRP A 41 -11.39 -8.67 43.66
CA TRP A 41 -11.36 -9.84 44.53
C TRP A 41 -10.97 -9.50 45.97
N ILE A 42 -9.95 -8.64 46.17
CA ILE A 42 -9.57 -8.18 47.50
C ILE A 42 -10.69 -7.36 48.15
N THR A 43 -11.36 -6.49 47.38
CA THR A 43 -12.51 -5.70 47.87
C THR A 43 -13.64 -6.62 48.32
N LEU A 44 -13.98 -7.63 47.50
CA LEU A 44 -15.00 -8.62 47.83
C LEU A 44 -14.61 -9.42 49.09
N LEU A 45 -13.39 -9.94 49.15
CA LEU A 45 -12.89 -10.69 50.31
C LEU A 45 -12.92 -9.86 51.61
N LEU A 46 -12.44 -8.60 51.56
CA LEU A 46 -12.52 -7.67 52.68
C LEU A 46 -13.96 -7.42 53.10
N SER A 47 -14.86 -7.17 52.14
CA SER A 47 -16.26 -6.94 52.43
C SER A 47 -16.93 -8.16 53.06
N SER A 48 -16.69 -9.36 52.52
CA SER A 48 -17.20 -10.62 53.08
C SER A 48 -16.66 -10.88 54.48
N PHE A 49 -15.38 -10.62 54.73
CA PHE A 49 -14.78 -10.78 56.05
C PHE A 49 -15.39 -9.83 57.08
N LEU A 50 -15.58 -8.56 56.73
CA LEU A 50 -16.18 -7.54 57.61
C LEU A 50 -17.66 -7.81 57.87
N ILE A 51 -18.40 -8.34 56.88
CA ILE A 51 -19.80 -8.75 57.02
C ILE A 51 -19.90 -9.95 57.98
N VAL A 52 -19.09 -10.99 57.79
CA VAL A 52 -19.09 -12.19 58.68
C VAL A 52 -18.67 -11.82 60.10
N GLY A 53 -17.78 -10.84 60.25
CA GLY A 53 -17.34 -10.32 61.56
C GLY A 53 -18.35 -9.42 62.28
N ASN A 54 -19.51 -9.10 61.69
CA ASN A 54 -20.51 -8.17 62.24
C ASN A 54 -19.91 -6.83 62.71
N VAL A 55 -18.98 -6.27 61.93
CA VAL A 55 -18.35 -4.99 62.27
C VAL A 55 -19.32 -3.84 61.98
N SER A 56 -19.77 -3.13 63.03
CA SER A 56 -20.60 -1.94 62.87
C SER A 56 -19.75 -0.71 62.53
N ILE A 57 -20.09 -0.01 61.45
CA ILE A 57 -19.32 1.14 60.98
C ILE A 57 -20.00 2.43 61.49
N GLN A 58 -19.35 3.06 62.47
CA GLN A 58 -19.82 4.30 63.13
C GLN A 58 -19.54 5.58 62.34
N LEU A 59 -19.12 5.50 61.06
CA LEU A 59 -18.86 6.68 60.22
C LEU A 59 -20.18 7.29 59.70
N GLU A 60 -20.31 8.60 59.80
CA GLU A 60 -21.40 9.33 59.18
C GLU A 60 -21.18 9.48 57.67
N GLY A 61 -22.26 9.57 56.89
CA GLY A 61 -22.19 9.71 55.44
C GLY A 61 -21.41 10.95 54.99
N LYS A 62 -21.42 12.04 55.78
CA LYS A 62 -20.62 13.25 55.53
C LYS A 62 -19.11 12.99 55.64
N ASP A 63 -18.69 12.24 56.66
CA ASP A 63 -17.29 11.89 56.87
C ASP A 63 -16.81 10.95 55.75
N MET A 64 -17.63 9.95 55.40
CA MET A 64 -17.36 9.06 54.26
C MET A 64 -17.21 9.85 52.95
N PHE A 65 -18.05 10.87 52.73
CA PHE A 65 -17.97 11.71 51.54
C PHE A 65 -16.68 12.54 51.52
N LEU A 66 -16.32 13.19 52.63
CA LEU A 66 -15.08 13.96 52.76
C LEU A 66 -13.83 13.10 52.54
N MET A 67 -13.79 11.90 53.15
CA MET A 67 -12.69 10.94 52.95
C MET A 67 -12.58 10.52 51.48
N SER A 68 -13.71 10.26 50.82
CA SER A 68 -13.74 9.88 49.40
C SER A 68 -13.22 11.00 48.50
N VAL A 69 -13.61 12.25 48.75
CA VAL A 69 -13.10 13.42 48.00
C VAL A 69 -11.61 13.63 48.22
N GLY A 70 -11.12 13.45 49.45
CA GLY A 70 -9.68 13.50 49.76
C GLY A 70 -8.88 12.46 48.97
N LEU A 71 -9.37 11.23 48.92
CA LEU A 71 -8.75 10.14 48.17
C LEU A 71 -8.72 10.41 46.66
N VAL A 72 -9.82 10.90 46.10
CA VAL A 72 -9.90 11.31 44.69
C VAL A 72 -8.89 12.41 44.38
N SER A 73 -8.75 13.39 45.29
CA SER A 73 -7.79 14.49 45.12
C SER A 73 -6.34 14.00 45.12
N ILE A 74 -5.99 13.08 46.02
CA ILE A 74 -4.68 12.43 46.04
C ILE A 74 -4.44 11.68 44.72
N MET A 75 -5.45 10.99 44.19
CA MET A 75 -5.32 10.26 42.93
C MET A 75 -5.11 11.19 41.74
N ILE A 76 -5.84 12.31 41.67
CA ILE A 76 -5.65 13.32 40.63
C ILE A 76 -4.22 13.88 40.69
N PHE A 77 -3.70 14.13 41.89
CA PHE A 77 -2.33 14.57 42.08
C PHE A 77 -1.31 13.53 41.58
N ILE A 78 -1.45 12.25 41.98
CA ILE A 78 -0.58 11.16 41.52
C ILE A 78 -0.64 11.04 39.99
N SER A 79 -1.83 11.08 39.40
CA SER A 79 -2.01 11.00 37.95
C SER A 79 -1.30 12.14 37.23
N SER A 80 -1.49 13.39 37.70
CA SER A 80 -0.83 14.57 37.11
C SER A 80 0.69 14.55 37.31
N PHE A 81 1.17 14.06 38.45
CA PHE A 81 2.60 13.86 38.69
C PHE A 81 3.20 12.83 37.74
N LEU A 82 2.55 11.66 37.61
CA LEU A 82 2.99 10.60 36.70
C LEU A 82 2.99 11.08 35.26
N GLU A 83 1.94 11.79 34.82
CA GLU A 83 1.87 12.38 33.48
C GLU A 83 3.02 13.34 33.20
N ARG A 84 3.31 14.27 34.12
CA ARG A 84 4.47 15.18 34.02
C ARG A 84 5.81 14.46 34.04
N GLN A 85 5.88 13.30 34.68
CA GLN A 85 7.09 12.50 34.72
C GLN A 85 7.21 11.60 33.48
N THR A 86 6.16 11.05 32.90
CA THR A 86 6.27 10.10 31.80
C THR A 86 6.28 10.77 30.43
N VAL A 87 5.66 11.94 30.29
CA VAL A 87 5.54 12.66 29.02
C VAL A 87 6.52 13.84 28.98
N ASP A 88 7.68 13.64 28.35
CA ASP A 88 8.54 14.75 27.93
C ASP A 88 7.96 15.29 26.62
N ILE A 89 6.96 16.18 26.71
CA ILE A 89 6.17 16.67 25.55
C ILE A 89 7.06 17.42 24.55
N ASP A 90 8.12 18.07 25.04
CA ASP A 90 8.86 19.05 24.26
C ASP A 90 10.16 18.50 23.63
N ASN A 91 10.65 17.33 24.06
CA ASN A 91 11.87 16.76 23.47
C ASN A 91 11.83 15.21 23.36
N LYS A 92 11.46 14.71 22.16
CA LYS A 92 11.33 13.27 21.85
C LYS A 92 12.68 12.51 21.78
N ASP A 93 13.82 13.16 22.02
CA ASP A 93 15.17 12.59 21.95
C ASP A 93 15.40 11.33 22.83
N ASN A 94 14.54 11.08 23.83
CA ASN A 94 14.67 9.95 24.76
C ASN A 94 13.59 8.87 24.58
N PHE A 95 12.86 8.87 23.46
CA PHE A 95 11.81 7.91 23.15
C PHE A 95 12.29 6.86 22.13
N TYR A 96 11.86 5.61 22.32
CA TYR A 96 11.99 4.53 21.35
C TYR A 96 10.67 3.77 21.24
N LEU A 97 10.12 3.70 20.03
CA LEU A 97 8.83 3.10 19.68
C LEU A 97 7.69 3.55 20.61
N GLY A 98 7.72 4.81 21.05
CA GLY A 98 6.72 5.40 21.95
C GLY A 98 6.93 5.19 23.44
N TYR A 99 8.04 4.58 23.84
CA TYR A 99 8.41 4.41 25.25
C TYR A 99 9.55 5.35 25.62
N ASN A 100 9.41 6.00 26.77
CA ASN A 100 10.48 6.84 27.32
C ASN A 100 11.58 5.95 27.91
N ILE A 101 12.72 5.86 27.23
CA ILE A 101 13.85 4.99 27.58
C ILE A 101 14.38 5.34 28.97
N LYS A 102 14.50 6.64 29.29
CA LYS A 102 14.99 7.11 30.60
C LYS A 102 14.10 6.68 31.77
N LYS A 103 12.85 6.31 31.51
CA LYS A 103 11.83 6.01 32.52
C LYS A 103 11.21 4.63 32.36
N ILE A 104 11.89 3.69 31.69
CA ILE A 104 11.42 2.30 31.54
C ILE A 104 11.08 1.64 32.90
N LYS A 105 11.81 2.00 33.95
CA LYS A 105 11.58 1.54 35.34
C LYS A 105 10.19 1.94 35.89
N PHE A 106 9.57 3.01 35.36
CA PHE A 106 8.18 3.35 35.68
C PHE A 106 7.20 2.41 34.98
N HIS A 107 7.45 2.02 33.73
CA HIS A 107 6.63 1.05 32.99
C HIS A 107 6.72 -0.37 33.58
N ASP A 108 7.90 -0.75 34.07
CA ASP A 108 8.16 -2.04 34.71
C ASP A 108 7.68 -2.16 36.15
N ASN A 109 7.34 -1.05 36.80
CA ASN A 109 6.98 -1.05 38.19
C ASN A 109 5.64 -1.80 38.40
N PHE A 110 5.65 -2.77 39.30
CA PHE A 110 4.48 -3.60 39.59
C PHE A 110 3.24 -2.78 39.94
N TRP A 111 3.39 -1.76 40.78
CA TRP A 111 2.28 -0.94 41.26
C TRP A 111 1.72 -0.02 40.17
N LEU A 112 2.60 0.58 39.34
CA LEU A 112 2.17 1.39 38.20
C LEU A 112 1.46 0.55 37.12
N ARG A 113 1.99 -0.64 36.83
CA ARG A 113 1.34 -1.56 35.89
C ARG A 113 -0.04 -2.01 36.38
N ARG A 114 -0.17 -2.33 37.66
CA ARG A 114 -1.46 -2.71 38.27
C ARG A 114 -2.43 -1.54 38.37
N PHE A 115 -1.92 -0.32 38.53
CA PHE A 115 -2.74 0.89 38.48
C PHE A 115 -3.42 1.09 37.13
N ASN A 116 -2.72 0.85 36.02
CA ASN A 116 -3.33 0.91 34.68
C ASN A 116 -4.39 -0.18 34.44
N GLU A 117 -4.36 -1.27 35.21
CA GLU A 117 -5.32 -2.37 35.13
C GLU A 117 -6.48 -2.24 36.14
N LEU A 118 -6.42 -1.28 37.07
CA LEU A 118 -7.48 -1.05 38.05
C LEU A 118 -8.77 -0.63 37.33
N PRO A 119 -9.93 -1.16 37.73
CA PRO A 119 -11.23 -0.70 37.25
C PRO A 119 -11.58 0.63 37.94
N VAL A 120 -10.79 1.66 37.64
CA VAL A 120 -10.82 3.00 38.25
C VAL A 120 -12.24 3.53 38.25
N THR A 121 -12.90 3.53 37.09
CA THR A 121 -14.28 4.03 36.96
C THR A 121 -15.22 3.36 37.96
N LEU A 122 -15.17 2.03 38.08
CA LEU A 122 -16.08 1.29 38.97
C LEU A 122 -15.78 1.56 40.45
N LEU A 123 -14.52 1.46 40.86
CA LEU A 123 -14.11 1.65 42.25
C LEU A 123 -14.31 3.09 42.73
N PHE A 124 -14.02 4.09 41.88
CA PHE A 124 -14.23 5.49 42.19
C PHE A 124 -15.71 5.88 42.24
N TRP A 125 -16.55 5.34 41.33
CA TRP A 125 -18.00 5.53 41.43
C TRP A 125 -18.59 4.88 42.68
N LEU A 126 -18.08 3.71 43.11
CA LEU A 126 -18.50 3.09 44.37
C LEU A 126 -18.19 3.99 45.57
N ILE A 127 -16.95 4.49 45.70
CA ILE A 127 -16.60 5.35 46.84
C ILE A 127 -17.29 6.72 46.80
N ALA A 128 -17.65 7.23 45.61
CA ALA A 128 -18.35 8.51 45.48
C ALA A 128 -19.86 8.39 45.72
N SER A 129 -20.50 7.34 45.20
CA SER A 129 -21.96 7.18 45.23
C SER A 129 -22.47 6.67 46.58
N PHE A 130 -21.74 5.77 47.25
CA PHE A 130 -22.22 5.14 48.48
C PHE A 130 -22.38 6.12 49.65
N PRO A 131 -21.47 7.09 49.88
CA PRO A 131 -21.68 8.14 50.88
C PRO A 131 -22.92 9.00 50.59
N ILE A 132 -23.19 9.31 49.31
CA ILE A 132 -24.39 10.06 48.90
C ILE A 132 -25.65 9.26 49.25
N ILE A 133 -25.65 7.95 48.97
CA ILE A 133 -26.77 7.06 49.33
C ILE A 133 -27.01 7.06 50.85
N VAL A 134 -25.94 6.97 51.65
CA VAL A 134 -26.02 7.03 53.12
C VAL A 134 -26.57 8.37 53.60
N ILE A 135 -26.11 9.49 53.05
CA ILE A 135 -26.66 10.83 53.38
C ILE A 135 -28.14 10.91 53.02
N CYS A 136 -28.51 10.50 51.80
CA CYS A 136 -29.89 10.55 51.34
C CYS A 136 -30.83 9.66 52.17
N SER A 137 -30.37 8.49 52.64
CA SER A 137 -31.18 7.63 53.53
C SER A 137 -31.48 8.25 54.90
N GLN A 138 -30.73 9.27 55.31
CA GLN A 138 -30.96 9.99 56.57
C GLN A 138 -31.90 11.20 56.40
N LEU A 139 -32.22 11.58 55.16
CA LEU A 139 -33.07 12.74 54.84
C LEU A 139 -34.53 12.32 54.68
N LYS A 140 -35.45 13.20 55.10
CA LYS A 140 -36.89 13.05 54.79
C LYS A 140 -37.21 13.85 53.53
N PHE A 141 -37.72 13.19 52.51
CA PHE A 141 -38.11 13.81 51.24
C PHE A 141 -39.59 14.17 51.21
N ASN A 142 -39.95 15.22 50.45
CA ASN A 142 -41.34 15.63 50.25
C ASN A 142 -42.13 14.66 49.34
N PHE A 143 -41.45 13.73 48.67
CA PHE A 143 -42.08 12.73 47.80
C PHE A 143 -42.13 11.36 48.48
N GLU A 144 -43.34 10.81 48.59
CA GLU A 144 -43.60 9.53 49.28
C GLU A 144 -42.88 8.34 48.64
N ILE A 145 -42.76 8.33 47.30
CA ILE A 145 -42.02 7.31 46.55
C ILE A 145 -40.54 7.26 46.96
N LEU A 146 -39.90 8.41 47.12
CA LEU A 146 -38.49 8.51 47.52
C LEU A 146 -38.30 8.01 48.96
N ASN A 147 -39.20 8.37 49.88
CA ASN A 147 -39.14 7.88 51.26
C ASN A 147 -39.27 6.35 51.34
N ASN A 148 -40.12 5.73 50.52
CA ASN A 148 -40.26 4.27 50.47
C ASN A 148 -39.00 3.58 49.92
N VAL A 149 -38.38 4.14 48.88
CA VAL A 149 -37.11 3.64 48.33
C VAL A 149 -36.00 3.71 49.38
N PHE A 150 -35.83 4.87 50.03
CA PHE A 150 -34.77 5.05 51.03
C PHE A 150 -35.01 4.28 52.33
N LYS A 151 -36.26 3.97 52.68
CA LYS A 151 -36.59 3.05 53.77
C LYS A 151 -36.05 1.64 53.49
N SER A 152 -36.19 1.16 52.26
CA SER A 152 -35.65 -0.14 51.83
C SER A 152 -34.11 -0.14 51.79
N VAL A 153 -33.51 0.97 51.38
CA VAL A 153 -32.04 1.16 51.42
C VAL A 153 -31.51 1.13 52.86
N ASN A 154 -32.26 1.68 53.82
CA ASN A 154 -31.86 1.71 55.23
C ASN A 154 -31.70 0.31 55.84
N GLU A 155 -32.41 -0.71 55.32
CA GLU A 155 -32.24 -2.11 55.74
C GLU A 155 -30.89 -2.70 55.32
N ILE A 156 -30.27 -2.15 54.27
CA ILE A 156 -29.01 -2.64 53.68
C ILE A 156 -27.85 -1.66 53.95
N ILE A 157 -28.08 -0.58 54.71
CA ILE A 157 -27.13 0.53 54.83
C ILE A 157 -25.78 0.13 55.44
N GLU A 158 -25.77 -0.79 56.40
CA GLU A 158 -24.52 -1.30 56.98
C GLU A 158 -23.71 -2.10 55.95
N TYR A 159 -24.35 -2.87 55.06
CA TYR A 159 -23.64 -3.54 53.96
C TYR A 159 -23.05 -2.53 52.97
N ILE A 160 -23.76 -1.44 52.68
CA ILE A 160 -23.25 -0.34 51.83
C ILE A 160 -22.01 0.29 52.47
N LYS A 161 -22.04 0.58 53.78
CA LYS A 161 -20.88 1.10 54.51
C LYS A 161 -19.68 0.14 54.48
N VAL A 162 -19.92 -1.17 54.63
CA VAL A 162 -18.86 -2.18 54.62
C VAL A 162 -18.21 -2.32 53.24
N ILE A 163 -19.02 -2.31 52.18
CA ILE A 163 -18.51 -2.34 50.80
C ILE A 163 -17.73 -1.06 50.49
N TRP A 164 -18.25 0.11 50.91
CA TRP A 164 -17.55 1.38 50.77
C TRP A 164 -16.20 1.36 51.47
N LEU A 165 -16.14 0.94 52.74
CA LEU A 165 -14.90 0.88 53.52
C LEU A 165 -13.89 -0.06 52.87
N SER A 166 -14.35 -1.22 52.38
CA SER A 166 -13.50 -2.19 51.69
C SER A 166 -12.88 -1.61 50.42
N ALA A 167 -13.69 -0.93 49.60
CA ALA A 167 -13.21 -0.26 48.39
C ALA A 167 -12.26 0.89 48.74
N PHE A 168 -12.59 1.68 49.76
CA PHE A 168 -11.77 2.79 50.24
C PHE A 168 -10.38 2.33 50.71
N VAL A 169 -10.30 1.24 51.48
CA VAL A 169 -9.03 0.68 51.96
C VAL A 169 -8.18 0.17 50.79
N VAL A 170 -8.77 -0.53 49.83
CA VAL A 170 -8.04 -1.03 48.65
C VAL A 170 -7.47 0.13 47.84
N ILE A 171 -8.28 1.14 47.53
CA ILE A 171 -7.82 2.31 46.75
C ILE A 171 -6.76 3.08 47.53
N SER A 172 -6.92 3.28 48.84
CA SER A 172 -5.92 3.94 49.71
C SER A 172 -4.58 3.22 49.72
N THR A 173 -4.61 1.89 49.73
CA THR A 173 -3.41 1.06 49.68
C THR A 173 -2.68 1.26 48.34
N TYR A 174 -3.42 1.27 47.23
CA TYR A 174 -2.85 1.58 45.91
C TYR A 174 -2.29 3.00 45.83
N CYS A 175 -3.00 4.02 46.31
CA CYS A 175 -2.50 5.40 46.35
C CYS A 175 -1.18 5.49 47.12
N THR A 176 -1.12 4.84 48.29
CA THR A 176 0.06 4.86 49.16
C THR A 176 1.24 4.16 48.48
N ALA A 177 1.02 2.98 47.90
CA ALA A 177 2.06 2.25 47.19
C ALA A 177 2.58 3.04 45.96
N LEU A 178 1.67 3.65 45.19
CA LEU A 178 2.03 4.48 44.05
C LEU A 178 2.86 5.70 44.46
N LEU A 179 2.51 6.37 45.55
CA LEU A 179 3.30 7.49 46.07
C LEU A 179 4.71 7.05 46.48
N ILE A 180 4.81 5.95 47.23
CA ILE A 180 6.12 5.41 47.69
C ILE A 180 6.99 5.06 46.48
N GLU A 181 6.47 4.30 45.52
CA GLU A 181 7.21 3.87 44.34
C GLU A 181 7.58 5.04 43.44
N SER A 182 6.67 6.00 43.26
CA SER A 182 6.93 7.21 42.46
C SER A 182 8.05 8.05 43.07
N VAL A 183 8.06 8.20 44.40
CA VAL A 183 9.13 8.91 45.13
C VAL A 183 10.45 8.14 45.06
N ALA A 184 10.43 6.82 45.24
CA ALA A 184 11.62 5.98 45.17
C ALA A 184 12.26 6.01 43.77
N LEU A 185 11.45 5.89 42.72
CA LEU A 185 11.88 5.99 41.33
C LEU A 185 12.41 7.39 41.01
N SER A 186 11.73 8.46 41.46
CA SER A 186 12.17 9.84 41.26
C SER A 186 13.53 10.12 41.93
N SER A 187 13.71 9.68 43.19
CA SER A 187 14.97 9.80 43.93
C SER A 187 16.11 9.04 43.26
N LYS A 188 15.85 7.82 42.79
CA LYS A 188 16.82 7.01 42.03
C LYS A 188 17.20 7.66 40.70
N THR A 189 16.24 8.30 40.02
CA THR A 189 16.47 9.00 38.76
C THR A 189 17.28 10.29 38.98
N PHE A 190 16.98 11.05 40.03
CA PHE A 190 17.72 12.26 40.41
C PHE A 190 19.19 11.94 40.71
N SER A 191 19.44 10.92 41.52
CA SER A 191 20.80 10.48 41.88
C SER A 191 21.61 9.86 40.73
N GLN A 192 20.96 9.41 39.65
CA GLN A 192 21.59 8.78 38.48
C GLN A 192 21.59 9.68 37.23
N SER A 193 21.09 10.90 37.32
CA SER A 193 20.82 11.81 36.19
C SER A 193 22.02 12.09 35.27
N TYR A 194 23.26 11.97 35.77
CA TYR A 194 24.50 12.16 35.01
C TYR A 194 24.95 10.94 34.18
N LEU A 195 24.42 9.74 34.44
CA LEU A 195 24.78 8.48 33.74
C LEU A 195 23.90 8.20 32.51
N TYR A 196 22.75 8.88 32.37
CA TYR A 196 21.71 8.57 31.38
C TYR A 196 21.96 9.14 29.97
N LYS A 197 23.21 9.53 29.64
CA LYS A 197 23.56 10.09 28.33
C LYS A 197 23.87 9.05 27.25
N THR A 198 23.89 7.77 27.59
CA THR A 198 24.12 6.67 26.64
C THR A 198 22.92 5.72 26.67
N THR A 199 22.11 5.77 25.61
CA THR A 199 21.06 4.82 25.24
C THR A 199 21.57 3.39 25.42
N ASN A 200 20.98 2.64 26.34
CA ASN A 200 21.41 1.27 26.64
C ASN A 200 20.65 0.31 25.71
N LEU A 201 21.36 -0.32 24.77
CA LEU A 201 20.83 -1.26 23.76
C LEU A 201 19.91 -2.35 24.36
N TYR A 202 20.13 -2.71 25.62
CA TYR A 202 19.27 -3.63 26.38
C TYR A 202 17.83 -3.12 26.57
N GLU A 203 17.65 -1.84 26.85
CA GLU A 203 16.33 -1.24 27.10
C GLU A 203 15.51 -1.17 25.80
N GLU A 204 16.15 -0.85 24.67
CA GLU A 204 15.53 -0.89 23.34
C GLU A 204 15.06 -2.30 22.96
N LEU A 205 15.90 -3.32 23.21
CA LEU A 205 15.54 -4.72 22.96
C LEU A 205 14.34 -5.16 23.81
N LYS A 206 14.25 -4.69 25.05
CA LYS A 206 13.13 -4.99 25.94
C LYS A 206 11.83 -4.35 25.45
N ILE A 207 11.87 -3.06 25.08
CA ILE A 207 10.70 -2.36 24.49
C ILE A 207 10.24 -3.09 23.23
N ARG A 208 11.19 -3.45 22.36
CA ARG A 208 10.89 -4.19 21.14
C ARG A 208 10.13 -5.48 21.44
N ALA A 209 10.60 -6.28 22.39
CA ALA A 209 9.95 -7.55 22.77
C ALA A 209 8.53 -7.36 23.32
N GLU A 210 8.29 -6.30 24.11
CA GLU A 210 6.96 -6.01 24.65
C GLU A 210 5.96 -5.59 23.56
N ILE A 211 6.40 -4.71 22.67
CA ILE A 211 5.58 -4.27 21.52
C ILE A 211 5.31 -5.44 20.58
N GLU A 212 6.32 -6.26 20.30
CA GLU A 212 6.19 -7.46 19.48
C GLU A 212 5.14 -8.42 20.07
N GLN A 213 5.19 -8.66 21.38
CA GLN A 213 4.21 -9.49 22.07
C GLN A 213 2.80 -8.89 22.01
N SER A 214 2.67 -7.57 22.09
CA SER A 214 1.40 -6.86 21.91
C SER A 214 0.82 -7.09 20.50
N PHE A 215 1.64 -6.93 19.46
CA PHE A 215 1.23 -7.19 18.08
C PHE A 215 0.88 -8.67 17.85
N LYS A 216 1.67 -9.61 18.39
CA LYS A 216 1.34 -11.05 18.35
C LYS A 216 -0.04 -11.30 18.93
N ASN A 217 -0.39 -10.66 20.05
CA ASN A 217 -1.71 -10.79 20.66
C ASN A 217 -2.83 -10.21 19.76
N LEU A 218 -2.60 -9.06 19.12
CA LEU A 218 -3.55 -8.45 18.17
C LEU A 218 -3.83 -9.38 16.98
N PHE A 219 -2.80 -9.88 16.30
CA PHE A 219 -2.98 -10.79 15.16
C PHE A 219 -3.49 -12.17 15.60
N ASN A 220 -3.13 -12.67 16.78
CA ASN A 220 -3.73 -13.88 17.34
C ASN A 220 -5.24 -13.76 17.56
N ASN A 221 -5.73 -12.55 17.89
CA ASN A 221 -7.16 -12.30 18.04
C ASN A 221 -7.89 -12.30 16.68
N ILE A 222 -7.30 -11.68 15.65
CA ILE A 222 -7.83 -11.72 14.28
C ILE A 222 -7.92 -13.18 13.80
N PHE A 223 -6.79 -13.88 13.83
CA PHE A 223 -6.64 -15.26 13.33
C PHE A 223 -6.93 -16.33 14.41
N SER A 224 -7.85 -16.05 15.33
CA SER A 224 -8.18 -16.97 16.43
C SER A 224 -8.94 -18.20 15.93
N PHE A 225 -8.81 -19.33 16.62
CA PHE A 225 -9.60 -20.54 16.30
C PHE A 225 -11.12 -20.28 16.39
N LYS A 226 -11.54 -19.37 17.28
CA LYS A 226 -12.93 -18.94 17.39
C LYS A 226 -13.40 -18.25 16.09
N THR A 227 -12.54 -17.43 15.48
CA THR A 227 -12.81 -16.81 14.18
C THR A 227 -12.93 -17.89 13.09
N ILE A 228 -12.06 -18.91 13.11
CA ILE A 228 -12.05 -20.00 12.13
C ILE A 228 -13.28 -20.93 12.26
N VAL A 229 -13.79 -21.19 13.47
CA VAL A 229 -14.84 -22.22 13.68
C VAL A 229 -16.28 -21.65 13.67
N ARG A 230 -16.47 -20.34 13.77
CA ARG A 230 -17.83 -19.75 13.80
C ARG A 230 -18.47 -19.72 12.39
N PRO A 231 -19.80 -19.93 12.26
CA PRO A 231 -20.50 -19.77 10.98
C PRO A 231 -20.37 -18.32 10.45
N MET A 232 -20.20 -18.18 9.13
CA MET A 232 -19.82 -16.91 8.47
C MET A 232 -20.99 -15.92 8.28
N VAL A 233 -22.23 -16.38 8.42
CA VAL A 233 -23.44 -15.54 8.28
C VAL A 233 -23.46 -14.47 9.38
N GLY A 234 -23.26 -13.20 9.01
CA GLY A 234 -23.19 -12.06 9.94
C GLY A 234 -21.82 -11.84 10.60
N LEU A 235 -20.75 -12.49 10.11
CA LEU A 235 -19.37 -12.39 10.65
C LEU A 235 -18.42 -11.56 9.79
N GLU A 236 -18.74 -11.34 8.51
CA GLU A 236 -17.93 -10.51 7.61
C GLU A 236 -17.74 -9.11 8.21
N ASP A 237 -18.82 -8.50 8.73
CA ASP A 237 -18.77 -7.17 9.38
C ASP A 237 -17.93 -7.15 10.67
N ASP A 238 -17.97 -8.21 11.49
CA ASP A 238 -17.18 -8.29 12.73
C ASP A 238 -15.69 -8.54 12.46
N LEU A 239 -15.37 -9.38 11.46
CA LEU A 239 -14.00 -9.61 11.01
C LEU A 239 -13.42 -8.36 10.35
N GLN A 240 -14.18 -7.74 9.44
CA GLN A 240 -13.84 -6.46 8.81
C GLN A 240 -13.53 -5.41 9.86
N PHE A 241 -14.45 -5.16 10.78
CA PHE A 241 -14.27 -4.14 11.82
C PHE A 241 -13.05 -4.41 12.71
N LYS A 242 -12.76 -5.68 13.00
CA LYS A 242 -11.54 -6.06 13.74
C LYS A 242 -10.27 -5.77 12.95
N ILE A 243 -10.22 -6.13 11.67
CA ILE A 243 -9.06 -5.90 10.80
C ILE A 243 -8.85 -4.40 10.64
N GLU A 244 -9.88 -3.67 10.22
CA GLU A 244 -9.81 -2.23 9.98
C GLU A 244 -9.33 -1.48 11.23
N ARG A 245 -9.87 -1.80 12.41
CA ARG A 245 -9.42 -1.18 13.67
C ARG A 245 -7.99 -1.50 14.04
N VAL A 246 -7.51 -2.71 13.77
CA VAL A 246 -6.13 -3.10 14.10
C VAL A 246 -5.16 -2.40 13.16
N ILE A 247 -5.45 -2.38 11.86
CA ILE A 247 -4.59 -1.70 10.88
C ILE A 247 -4.59 -0.18 11.11
N ASP A 248 -5.77 0.42 11.30
CA ASP A 248 -5.91 1.85 11.65
C ASP A 248 -5.14 2.19 12.93
N TYR A 249 -5.28 1.37 13.98
CA TYR A 249 -4.50 1.53 15.21
C TYR A 249 -3.00 1.46 14.94
N ILE A 250 -2.50 0.48 14.18
CA ILE A 250 -1.07 0.33 13.90
C ILE A 250 -0.54 1.57 13.15
N ILE A 251 -1.21 2.01 12.10
CA ILE A 251 -0.79 3.16 11.28
C ILE A 251 -0.81 4.46 12.08
N ASN A 252 -1.92 4.76 12.75
CA ASN A 252 -2.04 6.00 13.52
C ASN A 252 -1.07 5.99 14.72
N ARG A 253 -0.99 4.86 15.44
CA ARG A 253 -0.09 4.74 16.59
C ARG A 253 1.37 4.88 16.18
N GLY A 254 1.79 4.26 15.07
CA GLY A 254 3.15 4.38 14.56
C GLY A 254 3.55 5.84 14.35
N THR A 255 2.65 6.61 13.73
CA THR A 255 2.84 8.04 13.49
C THR A 255 2.94 8.85 14.78
N ASP A 256 2.09 8.56 15.77
CA ASP A 256 2.10 9.26 17.07
C ASP A 256 3.40 9.03 17.85
N VAL A 257 3.88 7.78 17.83
CA VAL A 257 4.95 7.32 18.73
C VAL A 257 6.35 7.49 18.19
N SER A 258 6.50 7.64 16.88
CA SER A 258 7.82 7.74 16.24
C SER A 258 8.31 9.18 16.23
N SER A 259 9.62 9.35 16.42
CA SER A 259 10.30 10.65 16.36
C SER A 259 10.76 11.01 14.95
N ASN A 260 11.04 10.00 14.11
CA ASN A 260 11.51 10.14 12.74
C ASN A 260 11.03 8.99 11.86
N GLU A 261 11.26 9.09 10.54
CA GLU A 261 10.86 8.08 9.56
C GLU A 261 11.55 6.72 9.77
N GLU A 262 12.80 6.67 10.23
CA GLU A 262 13.52 5.41 10.44
C GLU A 262 12.90 4.60 11.59
N GLU A 263 12.54 5.29 12.68
CA GLU A 263 11.84 4.71 13.81
C GLU A 263 10.42 4.26 13.42
N LEU A 264 9.73 5.05 12.60
CA LEU A 264 8.42 4.71 12.04
C LEU A 264 8.49 3.44 11.20
N HIS A 265 9.49 3.37 10.32
CA HIS A 265 9.77 2.18 9.50
C HIS A 265 10.02 0.95 10.37
N LYS A 266 10.85 1.07 11.42
CA LYS A 266 11.11 -0.01 12.39
C LYS A 266 9.83 -0.45 13.10
N PHE A 267 8.97 0.48 13.49
CA PHE A 267 7.69 0.18 14.15
C PHE A 267 6.76 -0.63 13.24
N TYR A 268 6.59 -0.20 12.00
CA TYR A 268 5.75 -0.92 11.04
C TYR A 268 6.32 -2.27 10.68
N ASN A 269 7.64 -2.38 10.43
CA ASN A 269 8.28 -3.66 10.18
C ASN A 269 8.06 -4.64 11.33
N LEU A 270 8.14 -4.19 12.58
CA LEU A 270 7.84 -5.05 13.74
C LEU A 270 6.39 -5.56 13.73
N ALA A 271 5.43 -4.66 13.49
CA ALA A 271 4.01 -4.99 13.45
C ALA A 271 3.69 -5.99 12.35
N PHE A 272 4.11 -5.68 11.11
CA PHE A 272 3.82 -6.49 9.93
C PHE A 272 4.68 -7.76 9.84
N HIS A 273 5.82 -7.82 10.54
CA HIS A 273 6.53 -9.09 10.75
C HIS A 273 5.70 -10.06 11.60
N CYS A 274 5.10 -9.60 12.72
CA CYS A 274 4.20 -10.42 13.53
C CYS A 274 2.96 -10.89 12.76
N GLU A 275 2.42 -10.03 11.89
CA GLU A 275 1.37 -10.41 10.94
C GLU A 275 1.85 -11.55 10.03
N SER A 276 3.00 -11.35 9.40
CA SER A 276 3.60 -12.28 8.45
C SER A 276 3.83 -13.66 9.10
N GLU A 277 4.46 -13.73 10.26
CA GLU A 277 4.66 -14.99 11.01
C GLU A 277 3.34 -15.71 11.28
N LYS A 278 2.28 -14.95 11.59
CA LYS A 278 0.97 -15.52 11.90
C LYS A 278 0.32 -16.12 10.66
N ILE A 279 0.41 -15.44 9.51
CA ILE A 279 -0.07 -15.94 8.23
C ILE A 279 0.73 -17.18 7.81
N ASP A 280 2.06 -17.22 8.00
CA ASP A 280 2.88 -18.41 7.71
C ASP A 280 2.45 -19.62 8.54
N ALA A 281 2.15 -19.39 9.82
CA ALA A 281 1.64 -20.45 10.69
C ALA A 281 0.27 -20.98 10.22
N LEU A 282 -0.57 -20.15 9.60
CA LEU A 282 -1.82 -20.58 8.99
C LEU A 282 -1.58 -21.36 7.70
N ILE A 283 -0.73 -20.85 6.80
CA ILE A 283 -0.35 -21.52 5.55
C ILE A 283 0.20 -22.93 5.83
N LYS A 284 1.09 -23.05 6.82
CA LYS A 284 1.64 -24.35 7.24
C LYS A 284 0.55 -25.32 7.74
N ARG A 285 -0.49 -24.81 8.41
CA ARG A 285 -1.64 -25.63 8.83
C ARG A 285 -2.49 -26.04 7.62
N ILE A 286 -2.77 -25.13 6.70
CA ILE A 286 -3.49 -25.39 5.44
C ILE A 286 -2.77 -26.50 4.66
N LYS A 287 -1.46 -26.39 4.47
CA LYS A 287 -0.64 -27.41 3.79
C LYS A 287 -0.76 -28.79 4.43
N LYS A 288 -0.70 -28.86 5.77
CA LYS A 288 -0.90 -30.11 6.51
C LYS A 288 -2.30 -30.71 6.30
N TYR A 289 -3.33 -29.88 6.17
CA TYR A 289 -4.69 -30.35 5.90
C TYR A 289 -4.82 -30.85 4.47
N TYR A 290 -4.23 -30.14 3.51
CA TYR A 290 -4.19 -30.49 2.09
C TYR A 290 -3.51 -31.84 1.84
N GLU A 291 -2.41 -32.14 2.53
CA GLU A 291 -1.66 -33.41 2.40
C GLU A 291 -2.31 -34.62 3.13
N THR A 292 -3.48 -34.45 3.79
CA THR A 292 -4.10 -35.56 4.54
C THR A 292 -4.88 -36.51 3.62
N GLU A 293 -4.49 -37.78 3.56
CA GLU A 293 -5.14 -38.83 2.75
C GLU A 293 -6.65 -39.03 3.02
N GLU A 294 -7.42 -39.29 1.95
CA GLU A 294 -8.87 -39.56 1.95
C GLU A 294 -9.30 -40.80 2.76
N ASN A 295 -8.36 -41.68 3.13
CA ASN A 295 -8.63 -42.97 3.78
C ASN A 295 -9.32 -42.88 5.17
N LYS A 296 -9.48 -41.67 5.76
CA LYS A 296 -10.22 -41.45 7.00
C LYS A 296 -11.36 -40.43 6.81
N LYS A 297 -12.51 -40.90 6.32
CA LYS A 297 -13.71 -40.08 5.96
C LYS A 297 -14.02 -38.90 6.90
N ILE A 298 -14.12 -39.10 8.21
CA ILE A 298 -14.48 -38.03 9.15
C ILE A 298 -13.36 -37.00 9.31
N ARG A 299 -12.10 -37.45 9.41
CA ARG A 299 -10.93 -36.58 9.57
C ARG A 299 -10.71 -35.72 8.32
N TYR A 300 -10.93 -36.30 7.15
CA TYR A 300 -10.87 -35.62 5.87
C TYR A 300 -11.93 -34.51 5.77
N ILE A 301 -13.19 -34.78 6.10
CA ILE A 301 -14.27 -33.77 6.08
C ILE A 301 -13.95 -32.58 7.00
N VAL A 302 -13.48 -32.84 8.22
CA VAL A 302 -13.12 -31.77 9.17
C VAL A 302 -11.93 -30.95 8.65
N HIS A 303 -10.91 -31.61 8.08
CA HIS A 303 -9.76 -30.93 7.49
C HIS A 303 -10.13 -30.09 6.26
N ALA A 304 -11.03 -30.58 5.39
CA ALA A 304 -11.52 -29.83 4.24
C ALA A 304 -12.27 -28.55 4.66
N ILE A 305 -13.16 -28.65 5.66
CA ILE A 305 -13.85 -27.46 6.20
C ILE A 305 -12.85 -26.46 6.79
N LEU A 306 -11.83 -26.93 7.52
CA LEU A 306 -10.81 -26.06 8.09
C LEU A 306 -9.90 -25.45 7.02
N LEU A 307 -9.58 -26.18 5.95
CA LEU A 307 -8.82 -25.68 4.80
C LEU A 307 -9.53 -24.46 4.20
N LYS A 308 -10.77 -24.66 3.73
CA LYS A 308 -11.60 -23.61 3.11
C LYS A 308 -11.71 -22.37 3.99
N ARG A 309 -11.99 -22.55 5.28
CA ARG A 309 -12.14 -21.43 6.21
C ARG A 309 -10.87 -20.67 6.51
N ASN A 310 -9.72 -21.34 6.56
CA ASN A 310 -8.45 -20.65 6.72
C ASN A 310 -8.12 -19.84 5.45
N LEU A 311 -8.39 -20.38 4.26
CA LEU A 311 -8.26 -19.66 2.99
C LEU A 311 -9.18 -18.43 2.93
N ASP A 312 -10.46 -18.59 3.31
CA ASP A 312 -11.43 -17.49 3.40
C ASP A 312 -10.95 -16.36 4.31
N ILE A 313 -10.42 -16.68 5.49
CA ILE A 313 -9.93 -15.67 6.44
C ILE A 313 -8.72 -14.94 5.87
N ILE A 314 -7.78 -15.64 5.21
CA ILE A 314 -6.62 -15.01 4.58
C ILE A 314 -7.08 -14.08 3.44
N TYR A 315 -8.03 -14.55 2.62
CA TYR A 315 -8.63 -13.76 1.55
C TYR A 315 -9.24 -12.46 2.10
N TRP A 316 -10.18 -12.55 3.03
CA TRP A 316 -10.84 -11.38 3.61
C TRP A 316 -9.86 -10.46 4.34
N TYR A 317 -8.84 -11.04 4.99
CA TYR A 317 -7.78 -10.27 5.63
C TYR A 317 -7.10 -9.30 4.66
N TYR A 318 -6.59 -9.80 3.54
CA TYR A 318 -5.91 -8.95 2.56
C TYR A 318 -6.85 -7.94 1.91
N ILE A 319 -8.11 -8.32 1.64
CA ILE A 319 -9.10 -7.40 1.09
C ILE A 319 -9.35 -6.22 2.03
N HIS A 320 -9.61 -6.47 3.31
CA HIS A 320 -9.87 -5.40 4.26
C HIS A 320 -8.61 -4.61 4.62
N LYS A 321 -7.45 -5.27 4.75
CA LYS A 321 -6.15 -4.61 4.98
C LYS A 321 -5.86 -3.59 3.88
N TRP A 322 -5.94 -3.97 2.61
CA TRP A 322 -5.63 -3.06 1.51
C TRP A 322 -6.72 -2.01 1.26
N SER A 323 -7.98 -2.31 1.61
CA SER A 323 -9.05 -1.31 1.59
C SER A 323 -8.81 -0.18 2.60
N ILE A 324 -8.42 -0.51 3.84
CA ILE A 324 -8.14 0.51 4.85
C ILE A 324 -6.80 1.22 4.59
N LEU A 325 -5.75 0.51 4.17
CA LEU A 325 -4.48 1.13 3.78
C LEU A 325 -4.66 2.15 2.64
N ASN A 326 -5.57 1.90 1.69
CA ASN A 326 -5.82 2.88 0.63
C ASN A 326 -6.45 4.19 1.15
N ARG A 327 -7.20 4.12 2.25
CA ARG A 327 -7.88 5.28 2.86
C ARG A 327 -7.00 6.05 3.85
N LEU A 328 -6.04 5.35 4.46
CA LEU A 328 -5.14 5.93 5.46
C LEU A 328 -4.00 6.71 4.81
N LYS A 329 -3.47 7.69 5.55
CA LYS A 329 -2.26 8.42 5.16
C LYS A 329 -1.03 7.64 5.59
N VAL A 330 -0.67 6.63 4.81
CA VAL A 330 0.53 5.80 5.01
C VAL A 330 1.71 6.42 4.27
N MET A 331 2.92 6.30 4.85
CA MET A 331 4.14 6.73 4.17
C MET A 331 4.34 5.95 2.86
N PRO A 332 4.75 6.61 1.76
CA PRO A 332 4.88 5.95 0.46
C PRO A 332 5.81 4.74 0.44
N THR A 333 6.99 4.85 1.05
CA THR A 333 7.97 3.76 1.16
C THR A 333 7.36 2.51 1.82
N GLU A 334 6.56 2.70 2.86
CA GLU A 334 5.91 1.65 3.64
C GLU A 334 4.78 1.02 2.83
N THR A 335 4.05 1.82 2.05
CA THR A 335 3.02 1.31 1.15
C THR A 335 3.63 0.38 0.11
N VAL A 336 4.76 0.77 -0.49
CA VAL A 336 5.50 -0.06 -1.45
C VAL A 336 6.05 -1.33 -0.77
N ASN A 337 6.69 -1.18 0.40
CA ASN A 337 7.24 -2.33 1.13
C ASN A 337 6.16 -3.34 1.54
N LEU A 338 5.01 -2.87 2.03
CA LEU A 338 3.88 -3.74 2.35
C LEU A 338 3.33 -4.42 1.10
N ALA A 339 3.25 -3.71 -0.03
CA ALA A 339 2.82 -4.30 -1.30
C ALA A 339 3.76 -5.44 -1.71
N ILE A 340 5.08 -5.23 -1.66
CA ILE A 340 6.08 -6.24 -1.99
C ILE A 340 5.93 -7.49 -1.12
N ILE A 341 5.88 -7.31 0.20
CA ILE A 341 5.78 -8.42 1.16
C ILE A 341 4.49 -9.21 0.94
N ASP A 342 3.36 -8.52 0.85
CA ASP A 342 2.05 -9.15 0.70
C ASP A 342 1.90 -9.84 -0.66
N LEU A 343 2.40 -9.23 -1.74
CA LEU A 343 2.39 -9.83 -3.08
C LEU A 343 3.25 -11.10 -3.14
N TRP A 344 4.44 -11.10 -2.55
CA TRP A 344 5.26 -12.32 -2.45
C TRP A 344 4.55 -13.42 -1.69
N LYS A 345 3.87 -13.05 -0.60
CA LYS A 345 3.13 -14.01 0.23
C LYS A 345 1.93 -14.59 -0.50
N LEU A 346 1.15 -13.75 -1.19
CA LEU A 346 0.05 -14.17 -2.03
C LEU A 346 0.52 -15.04 -3.20
N HIS A 347 1.66 -14.70 -3.79
CA HIS A 347 2.29 -15.52 -4.82
C HIS A 347 2.71 -16.90 -4.28
N ASP A 348 3.27 -16.99 -3.07
CA ASP A 348 3.60 -18.27 -2.44
C ASP A 348 2.34 -19.09 -2.11
N ILE A 349 1.27 -18.46 -1.60
CA ILE A 349 -0.02 -19.12 -1.38
C ILE A 349 -0.55 -19.68 -2.69
N GLU A 350 -0.54 -18.89 -3.76
CA GLU A 350 -0.97 -19.32 -5.10
C GLU A 350 -0.15 -20.51 -5.58
N ASN A 351 1.19 -20.45 -5.44
CA ASN A 351 2.08 -21.53 -5.84
C ASN A 351 1.84 -22.84 -5.09
N ASN A 352 1.43 -22.77 -3.82
CA ASN A 352 1.18 -23.96 -3.01
C ASN A 352 -0.23 -24.53 -3.19
N PHE A 353 -1.22 -23.72 -3.57
CA PHE A 353 -2.64 -24.13 -3.54
C PHE A 353 -3.39 -23.94 -4.87
N TYR A 354 -2.71 -23.56 -5.96
CA TYR A 354 -3.35 -23.30 -7.26
C TYR A 354 -4.30 -24.43 -7.72
N ASP A 355 -3.91 -25.69 -7.52
CA ASP A 355 -4.69 -26.86 -7.95
C ASP A 355 -5.89 -27.18 -7.04
N SER A 356 -6.07 -26.44 -5.93
CA SER A 356 -7.21 -26.63 -5.02
C SER A 356 -8.45 -25.92 -5.54
N GLU A 357 -9.56 -26.66 -5.70
CA GLU A 357 -10.88 -26.09 -6.04
C GLU A 357 -11.31 -25.01 -5.04
N ASP A 358 -11.16 -25.26 -3.73
CA ASP A 358 -11.47 -24.27 -2.69
C ASP A 358 -10.64 -22.98 -2.85
N TYR A 359 -9.36 -23.10 -3.22
CA TYR A 359 -8.52 -21.92 -3.46
C TYR A 359 -8.98 -21.14 -4.69
N GLN A 360 -9.23 -21.83 -5.80
CA GLN A 360 -9.75 -21.20 -7.03
C GLN A 360 -11.10 -20.52 -6.78
N ASP A 361 -12.02 -21.17 -6.08
CA ASP A 361 -13.34 -20.62 -5.76
C ASP A 361 -13.28 -19.35 -4.91
N ILE A 362 -12.32 -19.28 -3.98
CA ILE A 362 -12.18 -18.14 -3.06
C ILE A 362 -11.40 -16.99 -3.71
N PHE A 363 -10.21 -17.28 -4.27
CA PHE A 363 -9.27 -16.25 -4.72
C PHE A 363 -9.47 -15.86 -6.19
N TRP A 364 -9.90 -16.77 -7.07
CA TRP A 364 -10.03 -16.50 -8.51
C TRP A 364 -11.41 -15.98 -8.87
N GLN A 365 -11.56 -14.66 -8.80
CA GLN A 365 -12.83 -13.98 -9.04
C GLN A 365 -12.80 -13.22 -10.37
N ILE A 366 -13.99 -12.98 -10.93
CA ILE A 366 -14.17 -12.06 -12.06
C ILE A 366 -13.85 -10.67 -11.53
N CYS A 367 -12.82 -10.05 -12.11
CA CYS A 367 -12.32 -8.76 -11.67
C CYS A 367 -12.88 -7.66 -12.57
N ASN A 368 -13.72 -6.79 -12.02
CA ASN A 368 -14.12 -5.54 -12.67
C ASN A 368 -13.30 -4.40 -12.07
N GLU A 369 -13.02 -3.35 -12.85
CA GLU A 369 -12.31 -2.14 -12.41
C GLU A 369 -13.14 -1.35 -11.39
N ASP A 370 -13.22 -1.81 -10.15
CA ASP A 370 -13.79 -1.05 -9.05
C ASP A 370 -12.88 -1.12 -7.81
N ILE A 371 -12.25 0.01 -7.52
CA ILE A 371 -11.33 0.24 -6.39
C ILE A 371 -12.12 0.45 -5.09
N ASN A 372 -13.38 0.89 -5.21
CA ASN A 372 -14.27 1.23 -4.10
C ASN A 372 -15.30 0.14 -3.79
N GLY A 373 -15.49 -0.82 -4.71
CA GLY A 373 -16.46 -1.89 -4.62
C GLY A 373 -16.10 -2.95 -3.57
N PHE A 374 -16.74 -2.88 -2.41
CA PHE A 374 -16.99 -4.06 -1.59
C PHE A 374 -18.18 -4.79 -2.21
N ARG A 375 -17.95 -5.85 -3.00
CA ARG A 375 -18.98 -6.69 -3.66
C ARG A 375 -20.11 -5.89 -4.32
N LEU A 376 -20.18 -5.91 -5.66
CA LEU A 376 -21.50 -5.98 -6.30
C LEU A 376 -21.83 -7.45 -6.58
N PRO A 377 -22.78 -8.05 -5.83
CA PRO A 377 -23.43 -9.24 -6.33
C PRO A 377 -24.27 -8.81 -7.53
N PHE A 378 -23.96 -9.40 -8.69
CA PHE A 378 -24.76 -9.33 -9.92
C PHE A 378 -25.03 -7.94 -10.53
N GLY A 379 -24.39 -7.73 -11.68
CA GLY A 379 -24.90 -6.93 -12.78
C GLY A 379 -24.62 -5.45 -12.66
N ILE A 380 -23.77 -4.93 -13.54
CA ILE A 380 -24.03 -3.78 -14.42
C ILE A 380 -22.90 -3.74 -15.46
N HIS A 381 -23.33 -3.72 -16.73
CA HIS A 381 -22.59 -3.59 -17.99
C HIS A 381 -21.32 -4.45 -18.19
N LYS A 382 -21.55 -5.63 -18.77
CA LYS A 382 -20.53 -6.39 -19.50
C LYS A 382 -19.98 -5.55 -20.64
N SER A 383 -18.75 -5.07 -20.54
CA SER A 383 -17.95 -4.84 -21.73
C SER A 383 -17.38 -6.20 -22.14
N ASN A 384 -17.24 -6.47 -23.43
CA ASN A 384 -16.85 -7.81 -23.93
C ASN A 384 -15.39 -8.21 -23.60
N GLN A 385 -14.72 -7.55 -22.64
CA GLN A 385 -13.42 -7.92 -22.08
C GLN A 385 -13.52 -8.60 -20.69
N ASP A 386 -14.72 -8.70 -20.10
CA ASP A 386 -14.92 -8.89 -18.64
C ASP A 386 -15.24 -10.32 -18.15
N ASP A 387 -14.59 -11.37 -18.67
CA ASP A 387 -14.73 -12.74 -18.13
C ASP A 387 -13.39 -13.32 -17.57
N LEU A 388 -12.35 -12.49 -17.44
CA LEU A 388 -11.03 -12.96 -17.03
C LEU A 388 -10.95 -13.08 -15.49
N LYS A 389 -11.02 -14.32 -14.98
CA LYS A 389 -10.78 -14.60 -13.56
C LYS A 389 -9.31 -14.34 -13.22
N ARG A 390 -9.06 -13.66 -12.10
CA ARG A 390 -7.72 -13.40 -11.56
C ARG A 390 -7.73 -13.56 -10.04
N ASN A 391 -6.56 -13.76 -9.45
CA ASN A 391 -6.39 -13.69 -8.01
C ASN A 391 -6.77 -12.28 -7.51
N TYR A 392 -7.92 -12.16 -6.85
CA TYR A 392 -8.51 -10.87 -6.51
C TYR A 392 -7.70 -10.13 -5.44
N CYS A 393 -7.06 -10.83 -4.50
CA CYS A 393 -6.18 -10.19 -3.52
C CYS A 393 -5.00 -9.49 -4.21
N ILE A 394 -4.33 -10.18 -5.15
CA ILE A 394 -3.24 -9.60 -5.95
C ILE A 394 -3.75 -8.42 -6.78
N TYR A 395 -4.89 -8.61 -7.46
CA TYR A 395 -5.51 -7.56 -8.27
C TYR A 395 -5.81 -6.30 -7.46
N ARG A 396 -6.27 -6.45 -6.20
CA ARG A 396 -6.56 -5.31 -5.32
C ARG A 396 -5.32 -4.54 -4.91
N ILE A 397 -4.22 -5.21 -4.58
CA ILE A 397 -2.94 -4.54 -4.29
C ILE A 397 -2.45 -3.80 -5.54
N TYR A 398 -2.53 -4.46 -6.69
CA TYR A 398 -2.18 -3.88 -8.00
C TYR A 398 -2.97 -2.59 -8.29
N LEU A 399 -4.29 -2.58 -8.07
CA LEU A 399 -5.12 -1.39 -8.28
C LEU A 399 -4.72 -0.23 -7.37
N VAL A 400 -4.47 -0.49 -6.09
CA VAL A 400 -3.96 0.53 -5.16
C VAL A 400 -2.63 1.06 -5.67
N MET A 401 -1.71 0.19 -6.07
CA MET A 401 -0.41 0.62 -6.58
C MET A 401 -0.53 1.44 -7.87
N ILE A 402 -1.47 1.13 -8.77
CA ILE A 402 -1.73 1.96 -9.96
C ILE A 402 -2.12 3.39 -9.58
N GLU A 403 -3.03 3.57 -8.62
CA GLU A 403 -3.42 4.92 -8.17
C GLU A 403 -2.22 5.66 -7.58
N ARG A 404 -1.39 4.97 -6.80
CA ARG A 404 -0.21 5.57 -6.18
C ARG A 404 0.86 5.98 -7.20
N VAL A 405 1.16 5.15 -8.19
CA VAL A 405 2.18 5.50 -9.21
C VAL A 405 1.69 6.55 -10.22
N LYS A 406 0.38 6.78 -10.31
CA LYS A 406 -0.21 7.90 -11.06
C LYS A 406 -0.11 9.23 -10.30
N ASP A 407 0.14 9.22 -8.99
CA ASP A 407 0.34 10.44 -8.20
C ASP A 407 1.83 10.78 -8.12
N ILE A 408 2.25 11.84 -8.82
CA ILE A 408 3.64 12.31 -8.81
C ILE A 408 4.11 12.71 -7.41
N ASN A 409 3.21 13.15 -6.51
CA ASN A 409 3.56 13.50 -5.13
C ASN A 409 3.90 12.27 -4.30
N PHE A 410 3.26 11.14 -4.58
CA PHE A 410 3.61 9.86 -3.97
C PHE A 410 5.03 9.45 -4.39
N LEU A 411 5.34 9.53 -5.70
CA LEU A 411 6.67 9.20 -6.22
C LEU A 411 7.76 10.13 -5.66
N ASN A 412 7.50 11.43 -5.57
CA ASN A 412 8.42 12.41 -4.99
C ASN A 412 8.87 12.09 -3.55
N GLN A 413 7.99 11.43 -2.78
CA GLN A 413 8.28 11.07 -1.39
C GLN A 413 9.07 9.76 -1.27
N LEU A 414 9.17 8.97 -2.34
CA LEU A 414 10.00 7.78 -2.36
C LEU A 414 11.47 8.19 -2.47
N LYS A 415 12.23 7.96 -1.40
CA LYS A 415 13.66 8.32 -1.35
C LYS A 415 14.54 7.39 -2.19
N ASN A 416 14.08 6.16 -2.46
CA ASN A 416 14.87 5.12 -3.12
C ASN A 416 14.08 4.46 -4.26
N PRO A 417 14.49 4.62 -5.53
CA PRO A 417 13.83 3.97 -6.65
C PRO A 417 13.96 2.44 -6.63
N LYS A 418 14.90 1.88 -5.86
CA LYS A 418 15.07 0.44 -5.71
C LYS A 418 13.80 -0.23 -5.15
N ASP A 419 13.05 0.45 -4.30
CA ASP A 419 11.81 -0.08 -3.73
C ASP A 419 10.78 -0.35 -4.84
N MET A 420 10.70 0.52 -5.85
CA MET A 420 9.86 0.30 -7.03
C MET A 420 10.38 -0.83 -7.93
N MET A 421 11.70 -1.00 -8.02
CA MET A 421 12.29 -2.11 -8.78
C MET A 421 11.95 -3.46 -8.15
N ASP A 422 11.98 -3.54 -6.82
CA ASP A 422 11.58 -4.73 -6.08
C ASP A 422 10.09 -5.03 -6.30
N LEU A 423 9.21 -4.00 -6.29
CA LEU A 423 7.79 -4.15 -6.63
C LEU A 423 7.60 -4.68 -8.06
N LEU A 424 8.26 -4.08 -9.05
CA LEU A 424 8.19 -4.52 -10.45
C LEU A 424 8.66 -5.97 -10.62
N ASN A 425 9.67 -6.40 -9.85
CA ASN A 425 10.15 -7.77 -9.85
C ASN A 425 9.08 -8.75 -9.36
N VAL A 426 8.41 -8.47 -8.23
CA VAL A 426 7.35 -9.35 -7.70
C VAL A 426 6.20 -9.48 -8.70
N LEU A 427 5.76 -8.36 -9.28
CA LEU A 427 4.69 -8.34 -10.27
C LEU A 427 5.05 -9.12 -11.54
N ASN A 428 6.31 -9.06 -11.97
CA ASN A 428 6.80 -9.82 -13.11
C ASN A 428 6.79 -11.34 -12.83
N GLU A 429 7.18 -11.77 -11.63
CA GLU A 429 7.08 -13.19 -11.26
C GLU A 429 5.63 -13.69 -11.18
N ILE A 430 4.71 -12.86 -10.72
CA ILE A 430 3.27 -13.15 -10.75
C ILE A 430 2.79 -13.27 -12.21
N ASP A 431 3.15 -12.33 -13.07
CA ASP A 431 2.72 -12.31 -14.48
C ASP A 431 3.23 -13.50 -15.30
N LYS A 432 4.38 -14.10 -14.95
CA LYS A 432 4.87 -15.32 -15.61
C LYS A 432 3.92 -16.51 -15.47
N LYS A 433 3.12 -16.57 -14.40
CA LYS A 433 2.16 -17.66 -14.16
C LYS A 433 0.74 -17.30 -14.59
N GLY A 434 0.36 -16.03 -14.48
CA GLY A 434 -0.95 -15.55 -14.90
C GLY A 434 -1.12 -15.64 -16.41
N LYS A 435 -2.04 -16.49 -16.89
CA LYS A 435 -2.48 -16.41 -18.28
C LYS A 435 -3.12 -15.04 -18.49
N ASN A 436 -2.44 -14.15 -19.22
CA ASN A 436 -2.91 -12.81 -19.60
C ASN A 436 -2.95 -11.75 -18.47
N SER A 437 -2.16 -11.89 -17.39
CA SER A 437 -1.99 -10.77 -16.46
C SER A 437 -0.91 -9.80 -16.96
N THR A 438 -1.17 -8.51 -16.77
CA THR A 438 -0.36 -7.39 -17.27
C THR A 438 0.10 -6.48 -16.13
N TYR A 439 0.08 -6.96 -14.89
CA TYR A 439 0.28 -6.12 -13.71
C TYR A 439 1.63 -5.39 -13.73
N PHE A 440 2.69 -6.11 -14.05
CA PHE A 440 4.02 -5.53 -14.23
C PHE A 440 4.03 -4.53 -15.38
N SER A 441 3.42 -4.91 -16.51
CA SER A 441 3.37 -4.09 -17.72
C SER A 441 2.72 -2.73 -17.48
N ASP A 442 1.60 -2.72 -16.76
CA ASP A 442 0.76 -1.54 -16.61
C ASP A 442 1.41 -0.54 -15.64
N ILE A 443 1.94 -1.02 -14.51
CA ILE A 443 2.69 -0.18 -13.56
C ILE A 443 3.99 0.33 -14.19
N PHE A 444 4.74 -0.54 -14.89
CA PHE A 444 5.96 -0.13 -15.58
C PHE A 444 5.69 0.98 -16.59
N SER A 445 4.62 0.86 -17.37
CA SER A 445 4.27 1.85 -18.41
C SER A 445 4.01 3.22 -17.82
N ILE A 446 3.28 3.29 -16.69
CA ILE A 446 3.03 4.55 -15.98
C ILE A 446 4.35 5.15 -15.47
N LEU A 447 5.16 4.37 -14.77
CA LEU A 447 6.46 4.83 -14.26
C LEU A 447 7.39 5.32 -15.38
N PHE A 448 7.45 4.59 -16.48
CA PHE A 448 8.30 4.95 -17.62
C PHE A 448 7.80 6.22 -18.32
N SER A 449 6.48 6.42 -18.44
CA SER A 449 5.94 7.65 -19.03
C SER A 449 6.37 8.91 -18.29
N TRP A 450 6.47 8.87 -16.96
CA TRP A 450 6.97 9.99 -16.16
C TRP A 450 8.42 10.38 -16.49
N THR A 451 9.26 9.43 -16.94
CA THR A 451 10.65 9.73 -17.33
C THR A 451 10.77 10.54 -18.63
N ILE A 452 9.67 10.59 -19.40
CA ILE A 452 9.63 11.20 -20.73
C ILE A 452 8.95 12.58 -20.66
N ASP A 453 8.10 12.82 -19.67
CA ASP A 453 7.45 14.13 -19.50
C ASP A 453 8.47 15.19 -19.10
N SER A 454 8.66 16.18 -19.99
CA SER A 454 9.57 17.31 -19.79
C SER A 454 9.27 18.14 -18.54
N LYS A 455 8.02 18.14 -18.05
CA LYS A 455 7.60 18.93 -16.89
C LYS A 455 8.08 18.35 -15.56
N ASP A 456 8.34 17.05 -15.52
CA ASP A 456 8.65 16.33 -14.29
C ASP A 456 10.13 15.95 -14.16
N LYS A 457 10.99 16.47 -15.06
CA LYS A 457 12.44 16.22 -15.05
C LYS A 457 13.14 16.75 -13.78
N ASP A 458 12.56 17.73 -13.09
CA ASP A 458 13.08 18.28 -11.83
C ASP A 458 12.76 17.39 -10.61
N ASN A 459 11.99 16.31 -10.79
CA ASN A 459 11.68 15.35 -9.73
C ASN A 459 12.86 14.40 -9.48
N ASN A 460 13.41 14.43 -8.27
CA ASN A 460 14.57 13.61 -7.89
C ASN A 460 14.32 12.11 -8.05
N PHE A 461 13.12 11.62 -7.73
CA PHE A 461 12.78 10.20 -7.92
C PHE A 461 12.80 9.83 -9.41
N ILE A 462 12.21 10.68 -10.27
CA ILE A 462 12.14 10.43 -11.72
C ILE A 462 13.53 10.47 -12.36
N ASP A 463 14.38 11.43 -11.97
CA ASP A 463 15.77 11.50 -12.44
C ASP A 463 16.57 10.24 -12.05
N LEU A 464 16.47 9.81 -10.78
CA LEU A 464 17.14 8.59 -10.33
C LEU A 464 16.59 7.34 -11.03
N PHE A 465 15.27 7.25 -11.23
CA PHE A 465 14.64 6.14 -11.94
C PHE A 465 15.04 6.12 -13.43
N SER A 466 15.12 7.28 -14.08
CA SER A 466 15.60 7.43 -15.47
C SER A 466 17.06 6.99 -15.63
N LYS A 467 17.92 7.36 -14.68
CA LYS A 467 19.32 6.89 -14.62
C LYS A 467 19.39 5.37 -14.43
N MET A 468 18.57 4.80 -13.56
CA MET A 468 18.48 3.34 -13.43
C MET A 468 18.01 2.69 -14.74
N MET A 469 16.99 3.25 -15.40
CA MET A 469 16.53 2.82 -16.73
C MET A 469 17.58 2.95 -17.82
N SER A 470 18.67 3.68 -17.59
CA SER A 470 19.81 3.78 -18.49
C SER A 470 20.94 2.78 -18.19
N ASP A 471 20.81 2.00 -17.12
CA ASP A 471 21.83 1.01 -16.72
C ASP A 471 21.86 -0.20 -17.69
N GLU A 472 23.09 -0.55 -18.10
CA GLU A 472 23.42 -1.70 -18.94
C GLU A 472 23.41 -3.03 -18.16
N HIS A 473 23.35 -3.01 -16.84
CA HIS A 473 23.32 -4.19 -15.97
C HIS A 473 21.93 -4.51 -15.40
N MET A 474 20.88 -3.84 -15.90
CA MET A 474 19.50 -4.08 -15.49
C MET A 474 19.01 -5.52 -15.80
N PRO A 475 18.10 -6.10 -15.01
CA PRO A 475 17.46 -7.37 -15.34
C PRO A 475 16.85 -7.42 -16.76
N VAL A 476 17.05 -8.54 -17.46
CA VAL A 476 16.67 -8.74 -18.87
C VAL A 476 15.19 -8.46 -19.14
N TYR A 477 14.29 -8.82 -18.21
CA TYR A 477 12.86 -8.59 -18.38
C TYR A 477 12.50 -7.09 -18.44
N LEU A 478 13.17 -6.25 -17.64
CA LEU A 478 13.01 -4.79 -17.70
C LEU A 478 13.65 -4.20 -18.94
N MET A 479 14.82 -4.72 -19.35
CA MET A 479 15.46 -4.30 -20.60
C MET A 479 14.52 -4.52 -21.80
N ASN A 480 13.98 -5.73 -21.92
CA ASN A 480 13.03 -6.06 -22.98
C ASN A 480 11.79 -5.18 -22.89
N LYS A 481 11.31 -4.91 -21.68
CA LYS A 481 10.12 -4.07 -21.48
C LYS A 481 10.35 -2.61 -21.86
N ARG A 482 11.48 -2.01 -21.48
CA ARG A 482 11.82 -0.63 -21.83
C ARG A 482 11.97 -0.46 -23.33
N VAL A 483 12.60 -1.41 -24.02
CA VAL A 483 12.74 -1.39 -25.49
C VAL A 483 11.37 -1.46 -26.16
N ASN A 484 10.55 -2.45 -25.80
CA ASN A 484 9.22 -2.62 -26.37
C ASN A 484 8.32 -1.41 -26.09
N HIS A 485 8.37 -0.87 -24.87
CA HIS A 485 7.55 0.27 -24.51
C HIS A 485 8.01 1.55 -25.20
N SER A 486 9.33 1.80 -25.28
CA SER A 486 9.90 2.92 -26.05
C SER A 486 9.47 2.86 -27.51
N LYS A 487 9.53 1.67 -28.12
CA LYS A 487 9.08 1.42 -29.48
C LYS A 487 7.58 1.75 -29.62
N ASN A 488 6.75 1.22 -28.73
CA ASN A 488 5.30 1.47 -28.77
C ASN A 488 4.95 2.96 -28.60
N ILE A 489 5.66 3.70 -27.74
CA ILE A 489 5.44 5.14 -27.54
C ILE A 489 5.66 5.89 -28.86
N LEU A 490 6.77 5.61 -29.55
CA LEU A 490 7.07 6.26 -30.84
C LEU A 490 6.11 5.81 -31.96
N LEU A 491 5.67 4.55 -31.95
CA LEU A 491 4.73 4.00 -32.93
C LEU A 491 3.27 4.41 -32.72
N ASN A 492 2.87 4.82 -31.52
CA ASN A 492 1.49 5.25 -31.28
C ASN A 492 1.18 6.63 -31.89
N GLY A 493 2.07 7.20 -32.70
CA GLY A 493 1.82 8.47 -33.39
C GLY A 493 1.81 9.67 -32.46
N GLY A 494 2.24 9.50 -31.19
CA GLY A 494 2.49 10.59 -30.22
C GLY A 494 3.56 11.58 -30.68
N TYR A 495 4.16 11.32 -31.85
CA TYR A 495 4.85 12.26 -32.74
C TYR A 495 3.91 13.42 -33.18
N SER A 496 3.39 14.22 -32.24
CA SER A 496 3.12 15.63 -32.49
C SER A 496 4.26 16.41 -31.86
N GLN A 497 4.73 17.45 -32.56
CA GLN A 497 5.71 18.40 -32.03
C GLN A 497 5.21 19.11 -30.75
N ASP A 498 3.96 18.88 -30.35
CA ASP A 498 3.33 19.40 -29.12
C ASP A 498 3.46 18.46 -27.92
N LEU A 499 3.85 17.20 -28.10
CA LEU A 499 3.81 16.15 -27.05
C LEU A 499 5.18 15.65 -26.57
N PHE A 500 6.23 15.67 -27.40
CA PHE A 500 7.57 15.21 -27.01
C PHE A 500 8.64 16.25 -27.33
N ASP A 501 9.55 16.48 -26.37
CA ASP A 501 10.75 17.27 -26.60
C ASP A 501 11.86 16.41 -27.26
N ASP A 502 12.81 17.09 -27.88
CA ASP A 502 13.98 16.47 -28.51
C ASP A 502 14.74 15.52 -27.56
N ASN A 503 14.78 15.85 -26.26
CA ASN A 503 15.41 15.03 -25.24
C ASN A 503 14.68 13.70 -24.99
N ALA A 504 13.34 13.71 -25.01
CA ALA A 504 12.51 12.52 -24.91
C ALA A 504 12.77 11.55 -26.07
N ILE A 505 12.91 12.08 -27.29
CA ILE A 505 13.23 11.26 -28.47
C ILE A 505 14.62 10.63 -28.33
N ASP A 506 15.66 11.41 -27.96
CA ASP A 506 17.02 10.86 -27.75
C ASP A 506 17.03 9.77 -26.67
N TYR A 507 16.29 9.99 -25.57
CA TYR A 507 16.15 9.04 -24.48
C TYR A 507 15.47 7.74 -24.92
N LEU A 508 14.36 7.80 -25.65
CA LEU A 508 13.64 6.62 -26.14
C LEU A 508 14.49 5.81 -27.14
N LEU A 509 15.19 6.48 -28.06
CA LEU A 509 16.02 5.84 -29.08
C LEU A 509 17.27 5.18 -28.50
N MET A 510 17.78 5.68 -27.37
CA MET A 510 18.97 5.14 -26.71
C MET A 510 18.88 3.63 -26.39
N PHE A 511 17.66 3.13 -26.13
CA PHE A 511 17.45 1.75 -25.74
C PHE A 511 17.33 0.78 -26.91
N MET A 512 17.05 1.27 -28.12
CA MET A 512 16.67 0.45 -29.27
C MET A 512 17.89 -0.05 -30.05
N LYS A 513 17.73 -1.23 -30.68
CA LYS A 513 18.67 -1.72 -31.69
C LYS A 513 18.47 -1.00 -33.02
N LEU A 514 19.45 -1.10 -33.91
CA LEU A 514 19.42 -0.42 -35.21
C LEU A 514 18.16 -0.78 -36.02
N GLU A 515 17.79 -2.07 -36.05
CA GLU A 515 16.57 -2.56 -36.70
C GLU A 515 15.30 -1.85 -36.20
N ASP A 516 15.16 -1.69 -34.89
CA ASP A 516 14.00 -1.04 -34.27
C ASP A 516 13.99 0.47 -34.55
N ILE A 517 15.16 1.13 -34.54
CA ILE A 517 15.29 2.56 -34.86
C ILE A 517 14.86 2.81 -36.31
N ILE A 518 15.34 1.99 -37.27
CA ILE A 518 14.96 2.10 -38.69
C ILE A 518 13.46 1.89 -38.85
N PHE A 519 12.92 0.86 -38.19
CA PHE A 519 11.50 0.54 -38.21
C PHE A 519 10.65 1.74 -37.74
N VAL A 520 10.99 2.31 -36.59
CA VAL A 520 10.25 3.43 -36.01
C VAL A 520 10.40 4.69 -36.88
N LEU A 521 11.60 4.98 -37.39
CA LEU A 521 11.84 6.13 -38.28
C LEU A 521 10.92 6.11 -39.51
N ILE A 522 10.88 4.98 -40.22
CA ILE A 522 10.03 4.80 -41.40
C ILE A 522 8.55 5.02 -41.03
N PHE A 523 8.11 4.44 -39.91
CA PHE A 523 6.75 4.59 -39.42
C PHE A 523 6.42 6.07 -39.10
N CYS A 524 7.28 6.76 -38.34
CA CYS A 524 7.07 8.15 -37.96
C CYS A 524 6.96 9.08 -39.17
N LEU A 525 7.83 8.89 -40.17
CA LEU A 525 7.77 9.64 -41.43
C LEU A 525 6.47 9.35 -42.19
N ALA A 526 6.06 8.08 -42.29
CA ALA A 526 4.82 7.69 -42.96
C ALA A 526 3.58 8.26 -42.26
N HIS A 527 3.57 8.22 -40.93
CA HIS A 527 2.50 8.75 -40.10
C HIS A 527 2.40 10.28 -40.22
N SER A 528 3.55 10.98 -40.24
CA SER A 528 3.60 12.44 -40.44
C SER A 528 2.99 12.86 -41.79
N GLU A 529 3.25 12.10 -42.86
CA GLU A 529 2.68 12.33 -44.20
C GLU A 529 1.15 12.25 -44.15
N ARG A 530 0.61 11.16 -43.59
CA ARG A 530 -0.84 10.96 -43.50
C ARG A 530 -1.53 11.95 -42.56
N SER A 531 -0.79 12.48 -41.59
CA SER A 531 -1.28 13.48 -40.66
C SER A 531 -1.12 14.91 -41.19
N HIS A 532 -0.60 15.10 -42.42
CA HIS A 532 -0.29 16.41 -43.00
C HIS A 532 0.60 17.29 -42.10
N LYS A 533 1.52 16.66 -41.37
CA LYS A 533 2.50 17.36 -40.52
C LYS A 533 3.76 17.68 -41.31
N GLU A 534 4.57 18.59 -40.78
CA GLU A 534 5.93 18.83 -41.27
C GLU A 534 6.77 17.55 -41.22
N VAL A 535 7.80 17.48 -42.08
CA VAL A 535 8.64 16.29 -42.27
C VAL A 535 9.44 15.96 -41.01
N MET A 536 10.35 16.86 -40.63
CA MET A 536 11.31 16.69 -39.55
C MET A 536 12.03 18.02 -39.33
N LYS A 537 12.23 18.44 -38.07
CA LYS A 537 13.06 19.62 -37.74
C LYS A 537 14.54 19.26 -37.73
N ILE A 538 15.42 20.24 -37.86
CA ILE A 538 16.87 19.99 -37.90
C ILE A 538 17.42 19.44 -36.58
N GLU A 539 16.87 19.88 -35.46
CA GLU A 539 17.23 19.41 -34.11
C GLU A 539 16.88 17.93 -33.95
N GLU A 540 15.67 17.56 -34.34
CA GLU A 540 15.20 16.18 -34.39
C GLU A 540 16.08 15.31 -35.31
N PHE A 541 16.38 15.79 -36.52
CA PHE A 541 17.23 15.08 -37.47
C PHE A 541 18.60 14.76 -36.87
N LYS A 542 19.20 15.71 -36.14
CA LYS A 542 20.48 15.50 -35.45
C LYS A 542 20.39 14.40 -34.39
N ILE A 543 19.27 14.26 -33.70
CA ILE A 543 19.04 13.19 -32.71
C ILE A 543 18.95 11.83 -33.39
N TRP A 544 18.14 11.69 -34.44
CA TRP A 544 18.05 10.46 -35.21
C TRP A 544 19.43 10.05 -35.74
N LYS A 545 20.18 11.00 -36.32
CA LYS A 545 21.53 10.78 -36.82
C LYS A 545 22.49 10.30 -35.72
N LYS A 546 22.46 10.94 -34.54
CA LYS A 546 23.27 10.56 -33.37
C LYS A 546 22.95 9.14 -32.89
N SER A 547 21.66 8.82 -32.75
CA SER A 547 21.19 7.51 -32.29
C SER A 547 21.56 6.38 -33.25
N ILE A 548 21.36 6.60 -34.56
CA ILE A 548 21.77 5.67 -35.62
C ILE A 548 23.29 5.49 -35.62
N HIS A 549 24.07 6.58 -35.54
CA HIS A 549 25.54 6.52 -35.49
C HIS A 549 26.06 5.75 -34.27
N ARG A 550 25.42 5.89 -33.11
CA ARG A 550 25.76 5.13 -31.90
C ARG A 550 25.64 3.62 -32.13
N GLN A 551 24.64 3.18 -32.91
CA GLN A 551 24.45 1.76 -33.21
C GLN A 551 25.34 1.28 -34.38
N TYR A 552 25.68 2.14 -35.34
CA TYR A 552 26.65 1.84 -36.40
C TYR A 552 28.01 1.37 -35.88
N MET A 553 28.42 1.87 -34.71
CA MET A 553 29.65 1.42 -34.04
C MET A 553 29.59 -0.03 -33.54
N LYS A 554 28.40 -0.64 -33.54
CA LYS A 554 28.12 -1.99 -33.03
C LYS A 554 27.61 -2.95 -34.12
N GLU A 555 26.82 -2.47 -35.08
CA GLU A 555 26.19 -3.24 -36.16
C GLU A 555 26.35 -2.50 -37.50
N ASN A 556 26.73 -3.19 -38.58
CA ASN A 556 26.83 -2.59 -39.92
C ASN A 556 25.49 -2.69 -40.66
N ILE A 557 25.04 -1.62 -41.32
CA ILE A 557 23.79 -1.64 -42.10
C ILE A 557 23.86 -2.59 -43.30
N GLU A 558 25.06 -2.83 -43.83
CA GLU A 558 25.26 -3.86 -44.87
C GLU A 558 24.95 -5.26 -44.35
N ASP A 559 25.15 -5.54 -43.06
CA ASP A 559 24.78 -6.84 -42.47
C ASP A 559 23.25 -7.01 -42.41
N LEU A 560 22.50 -5.89 -42.26
CA LEU A 560 21.04 -5.89 -42.31
C LEU A 560 20.48 -6.07 -43.73
N ARG A 561 21.29 -5.82 -44.76
CA ARG A 561 20.90 -6.01 -46.16
C ARG A 561 20.67 -7.49 -46.49
N GLU A 562 21.47 -8.37 -45.89
CA GLU A 562 21.42 -9.83 -46.09
C GLU A 562 20.55 -10.55 -45.04
N SER A 563 20.00 -9.82 -44.06
CA SER A 563 19.22 -10.39 -42.96
C SER A 563 17.72 -10.52 -43.26
N GLU A 564 17.01 -11.28 -42.41
CA GLU A 564 15.55 -11.37 -42.45
C GLU A 564 14.82 -10.08 -42.01
N PHE A 565 15.55 -9.01 -41.68
CA PHE A 565 15.00 -7.72 -41.25
C PHE A 565 13.92 -7.20 -42.20
N LEU A 566 14.19 -7.22 -43.51
CA LEU A 566 13.25 -6.71 -44.51
C LEU A 566 11.93 -7.50 -44.52
N CYS A 567 12.00 -8.82 -44.32
CA CYS A 567 10.81 -9.67 -44.20
C CYS A 567 9.99 -9.28 -42.97
N LYS A 568 10.63 -9.09 -41.81
CA LYS A 568 9.99 -8.67 -40.55
C LYS A 568 9.36 -7.27 -40.65
N LEU A 569 10.06 -6.32 -41.26
CA LEU A 569 9.56 -4.96 -41.51
C LEU A 569 8.29 -5.00 -42.39
N CYS A 570 8.29 -5.83 -43.43
CA CYS A 570 7.17 -5.99 -44.36
C CYS A 570 5.96 -6.72 -43.76
N GLU A 571 6.15 -7.57 -42.75
CA GLU A 571 5.07 -8.33 -42.09
C GLU A 571 4.40 -7.52 -40.97
N ASN A 572 4.99 -6.42 -40.54
CA ASN A 572 4.43 -5.61 -39.47
C ASN A 572 3.18 -4.85 -39.95
N LEU A 573 2.04 -5.18 -39.32
CA LEU A 573 0.72 -4.61 -39.63
C LEU A 573 0.66 -3.09 -39.48
N MET A 574 1.45 -2.50 -38.57
CA MET A 574 1.43 -1.05 -38.37
C MET A 574 2.02 -0.32 -39.57
N VAL A 575 3.14 -0.78 -40.11
CA VAL A 575 3.79 -0.13 -41.27
C VAL A 575 3.00 -0.41 -42.55
N SER A 576 2.46 -1.63 -42.71
CA SER A 576 1.73 -2.01 -43.93
C SER A 576 0.41 -1.24 -44.13
N GLN A 577 -0.16 -0.66 -43.06
CA GLN A 577 -1.29 0.26 -43.13
C GLN A 577 -0.92 1.62 -43.75
N PHE A 578 0.32 2.07 -43.57
CA PHE A 578 0.77 3.39 -44.07
C PHE A 578 1.52 3.30 -45.40
N ILE A 579 2.29 2.23 -45.59
CA ILE A 579 3.19 2.02 -46.73
C ILE A 579 3.03 0.60 -47.28
N SER A 580 2.98 0.46 -48.61
CA SER A 580 2.91 -0.87 -49.23
C SER A 580 4.20 -1.67 -49.04
N LYS A 581 4.05 -3.00 -48.88
CA LYS A 581 5.17 -3.95 -48.84
C LYS A 581 6.10 -3.83 -50.05
N LYS A 582 5.55 -3.53 -51.23
CA LYS A 582 6.33 -3.32 -52.46
C LYS A 582 7.22 -2.08 -52.34
N PHE A 583 6.69 -0.97 -51.82
CA PHE A 583 7.46 0.25 -51.62
C PHE A 583 8.55 0.09 -50.55
N ILE A 584 8.26 -0.60 -49.44
CA ILE A 584 9.27 -0.87 -48.39
C ILE A 584 10.48 -1.61 -48.98
N LYS A 585 10.24 -2.64 -49.79
CA LYS A 585 11.31 -3.39 -50.46
C LYS A 585 12.13 -2.51 -51.40
N TRP A 586 11.44 -1.74 -52.26
CA TRP A 586 12.12 -0.82 -53.17
C TRP A 586 12.93 0.22 -52.41
N MET A 587 12.35 0.85 -51.37
CA MET A 587 13.01 1.86 -50.54
C MET A 587 14.27 1.27 -49.88
N TRP A 588 14.20 0.06 -49.33
CA TRP A 588 15.34 -0.62 -48.74
C TRP A 588 16.44 -0.99 -49.75
N GLU A 589 16.08 -1.44 -50.96
CA GLU A 589 17.08 -1.71 -51.99
C GLU A 589 17.72 -0.42 -52.53
N SER A 590 16.96 0.69 -52.51
CA SER A 590 17.37 1.98 -53.06
C SER A 590 18.45 2.67 -52.23
N ILE A 591 18.51 2.47 -50.90
CA ILE A 591 19.51 3.14 -50.04
C ILE A 591 20.95 2.66 -50.31
N PHE A 592 21.11 1.49 -50.96
CA PHE A 592 22.41 0.91 -51.32
C PHE A 592 22.87 1.31 -52.74
N LYS A 593 22.16 2.21 -53.41
CA LYS A 593 22.47 2.73 -54.75
C LYS A 593 22.58 4.25 -54.73
N PRO A 594 23.36 4.88 -55.62
CA PRO A 594 23.32 6.33 -55.83
C PRO A 594 21.91 6.81 -56.21
N PHE A 595 21.53 8.01 -55.78
CA PHE A 595 20.26 8.63 -56.19
C PHE A 595 20.45 9.33 -57.54
N ASP A 596 20.10 8.65 -58.63
CA ASP A 596 20.24 9.12 -60.01
C ASP A 596 18.87 9.32 -60.70
N GLU A 597 18.89 9.78 -61.96
CA GLU A 597 17.70 9.99 -62.79
C GLU A 597 16.83 8.73 -62.86
N ASN A 598 17.43 7.54 -62.97
CA ASN A 598 16.70 6.28 -63.05
C ASN A 598 15.93 6.00 -61.75
N LEU A 599 16.58 6.15 -60.60
CA LEU A 599 15.97 5.91 -59.29
C LEU A 599 14.86 6.93 -58.99
N TYR A 600 15.02 8.17 -59.44
CA TYR A 600 13.95 9.18 -59.37
C TYR A 600 12.75 8.81 -60.27
N GLU A 601 12.98 8.39 -61.52
CA GLU A 601 11.90 7.94 -62.40
C GLU A 601 11.18 6.71 -61.83
N GLU A 602 11.89 5.77 -61.20
CA GLU A 602 11.30 4.65 -60.46
C GLU A 602 10.42 5.13 -59.29
N PHE A 603 10.92 6.07 -58.48
CA PHE A 603 10.17 6.66 -57.38
C PHE A 603 8.86 7.33 -57.86
N MET A 604 8.92 8.05 -58.98
CA MET A 604 7.75 8.72 -59.57
C MET A 604 6.72 7.71 -60.07
N LYS A 605 7.16 6.65 -60.77
CA LYS A 605 6.28 5.54 -61.21
C LYS A 605 5.56 4.87 -60.04
N LEU A 606 6.26 4.65 -58.92
CA LEU A 606 5.67 4.13 -57.68
C LEU A 606 4.64 5.08 -57.04
N GLY A 607 4.69 6.37 -57.39
CA GLY A 607 3.66 7.36 -57.07
C GLY A 607 2.44 7.24 -57.95
N GLU A 608 2.65 7.18 -59.26
CA GLU A 608 1.59 7.09 -60.26
C GLU A 608 0.75 5.80 -60.13
N ASP A 609 1.39 4.68 -59.79
CA ASP A 609 0.72 3.40 -59.59
C ASP A 609 0.13 3.23 -58.17
N GLY A 610 0.30 4.23 -57.29
CA GLY A 610 -0.19 4.25 -55.92
C GLY A 610 0.62 3.39 -54.92
N THR A 611 1.68 2.71 -55.36
CA THR A 611 2.48 1.78 -54.54
C THR A 611 3.14 2.48 -53.36
N ARG A 612 3.67 3.70 -53.54
CA ARG A 612 4.29 4.47 -52.44
C ARG A 612 3.29 5.14 -51.51
N SER A 613 1.99 4.99 -51.73
CA SER A 613 0.95 5.39 -50.75
C SER A 613 1.07 6.86 -50.30
N ASN A 614 1.39 7.75 -51.25
CA ASN A 614 1.66 9.18 -51.05
C ASN A 614 2.91 9.53 -50.21
N PHE A 615 3.79 8.58 -49.90
CA PHE A 615 5.06 8.85 -49.22
C PHE A 615 5.94 9.77 -50.08
N SER A 616 6.17 10.99 -49.62
CA SER A 616 6.81 12.10 -50.36
C SER A 616 8.32 11.97 -50.51
N LEU A 617 8.88 12.72 -51.47
CA LEU A 617 10.30 12.66 -51.81
C LEU A 617 11.19 13.20 -50.68
N ASP A 618 10.77 14.27 -50.00
CA ASP A 618 11.48 14.84 -48.85
C ASP A 618 11.66 13.81 -47.71
N ARG A 619 10.61 13.07 -47.35
CA ARG A 619 10.65 11.99 -46.35
C ARG A 619 11.54 10.85 -46.78
N TYR A 620 11.47 10.46 -48.06
CA TYR A 620 12.36 9.44 -48.61
C TYR A 620 13.82 9.89 -48.53
N PHE A 621 14.08 11.16 -48.80
CA PHE A 621 15.42 11.71 -48.75
C PHE A 621 15.96 11.79 -47.32
N VAL A 622 15.11 12.07 -46.31
CA VAL A 622 15.49 11.96 -44.89
C VAL A 622 15.96 10.55 -44.54
N VAL A 623 15.24 9.51 -44.98
CA VAL A 623 15.66 8.11 -44.80
C VAL A 623 17.04 7.87 -45.43
N ARG A 624 17.26 8.34 -46.66
CA ARG A 624 18.55 8.23 -47.34
C ARG A 624 19.68 8.93 -46.59
N LEU A 625 19.46 10.17 -46.15
CA LEU A 625 20.47 10.94 -45.42
C LEU A 625 20.92 10.26 -44.13
N LEU A 626 19.99 9.64 -43.42
CA LEU A 626 20.25 8.96 -42.15
C LEU A 626 20.89 7.57 -42.34
N LEU A 627 20.53 6.84 -43.40
CA LEU A 627 20.89 5.43 -43.56
C LEU A 627 21.96 5.15 -44.63
N CYS A 628 22.10 5.95 -45.68
CA CYS A 628 23.06 5.67 -46.76
C CYS A 628 24.52 5.84 -46.31
N SER A 629 25.45 5.14 -46.97
CA SER A 629 26.88 5.46 -46.94
C SER A 629 27.15 6.83 -47.58
N TYR A 630 28.29 7.46 -47.27
CA TYR A 630 28.61 8.81 -47.78
C TYR A 630 28.54 8.89 -49.31
N ASP A 631 29.06 7.88 -50.01
CA ASP A 631 29.05 7.81 -51.48
C ASP A 631 27.64 7.72 -52.08
N ASN A 632 26.67 7.18 -51.32
CA ASN A 632 25.28 7.04 -51.75
C ASN A 632 24.38 8.20 -51.26
N ARG A 633 24.89 9.08 -50.39
CA ARG A 633 24.18 10.29 -49.90
C ARG A 633 24.23 11.44 -50.90
N SER A 634 25.29 11.52 -51.70
CA SER A 634 25.44 12.59 -52.67
C SER A 634 24.32 12.52 -53.71
N ALA A 635 23.43 13.51 -53.71
CA ALA A 635 22.56 13.81 -54.85
C ALA A 635 23.13 15.03 -55.55
N SER A 636 23.79 14.79 -56.69
CA SER A 636 24.23 15.83 -57.58
C SER A 636 23.10 16.11 -58.58
N LEU A 637 22.44 17.28 -58.49
CA LEU A 637 21.43 17.65 -59.49
C LEU A 637 22.05 17.84 -60.90
N TYR A 638 23.38 17.85 -61.04
CA TYR A 638 24.04 17.92 -62.35
C TYR A 638 23.69 16.74 -63.26
N ASP A 639 23.40 15.57 -62.69
CA ASP A 639 23.17 14.33 -63.44
C ASP A 639 21.68 14.10 -63.81
N PHE A 640 20.80 15.06 -63.48
CA PHE A 640 19.36 14.98 -63.74
C PHE A 640 18.93 15.78 -64.97
N LYS A 641 17.83 15.38 -65.61
CA LYS A 641 17.21 16.17 -66.70
C LYS A 641 16.67 17.50 -66.16
N GLU A 642 16.77 18.57 -66.95
CA GLU A 642 16.41 19.93 -66.54
C GLU A 642 14.97 20.05 -65.98
N ASP A 643 14.01 19.37 -66.62
CA ASP A 643 12.61 19.34 -66.18
C ASP A 643 12.41 18.66 -64.82
N ASN A 644 13.29 17.71 -64.47
CA ASN A 644 13.25 16.97 -63.21
C ASN A 644 13.99 17.71 -62.09
N LYS A 645 15.05 18.47 -62.40
CA LYS A 645 15.76 19.31 -61.42
C LYS A 645 14.81 20.24 -60.68
N HIS A 646 13.98 20.99 -61.43
CA HIS A 646 13.01 21.92 -60.83
C HIS A 646 11.93 21.23 -59.98
N LYS A 647 11.54 20.00 -60.33
CA LYS A 647 10.57 19.23 -59.54
C LYS A 647 11.19 18.73 -58.23
N ILE A 648 12.41 18.18 -58.31
CA ILE A 648 13.15 17.70 -57.14
C ILE A 648 13.41 18.84 -56.17
N GLU A 649 13.89 19.99 -56.66
CA GLU A 649 14.13 21.17 -55.82
C GLU A 649 12.86 21.61 -55.07
N LYS A 650 11.72 21.65 -55.77
CA LYS A 650 10.44 22.00 -55.17
C LYS A 650 9.99 20.98 -54.11
N GLU A 651 10.11 19.68 -54.41
CA GLU A 651 9.70 18.61 -53.49
C GLU A 651 10.60 18.50 -52.26
N LEU A 652 11.89 18.86 -52.37
CA LEU A 652 12.84 18.85 -51.25
C LEU A 652 12.91 20.16 -50.45
N SER A 653 12.18 21.20 -50.88
CA SER A 653 12.21 22.52 -50.23
C SER A 653 11.86 22.50 -48.74
N SER A 654 11.02 21.55 -48.31
CA SER A 654 10.60 21.33 -46.92
C SER A 654 11.75 20.90 -45.99
N ILE A 655 12.82 20.32 -46.54
CA ILE A 655 13.98 19.81 -45.79
C ILE A 655 15.28 20.55 -46.14
N LYS A 656 15.19 21.72 -46.76
CA LYS A 656 16.36 22.52 -47.20
C LYS A 656 17.42 22.72 -46.11
N VAL A 657 16.98 23.03 -44.88
CA VAL A 657 17.89 23.24 -43.73
C VAL A 657 18.64 21.97 -43.36
N ILE A 658 18.02 20.79 -43.52
CA ILE A 658 18.67 19.49 -43.28
C ILE A 658 19.71 19.21 -44.37
N LEU A 659 19.39 19.48 -45.63
CA LEU A 659 20.31 19.31 -46.75
C LEU A 659 21.57 20.19 -46.59
N GLU A 660 21.38 21.46 -46.26
CA GLU A 660 22.48 22.40 -45.99
C GLU A 660 23.35 21.94 -44.82
N ASN A 661 22.76 21.41 -43.74
CA ASN A 661 23.49 20.87 -42.60
C ASN A 661 24.34 19.63 -42.96
N GLU A 662 23.91 18.84 -43.95
CA GLU A 662 24.66 17.69 -44.46
C GLU A 662 25.65 18.04 -45.58
N ASN A 663 25.86 19.34 -45.85
CA ASN A 663 26.66 19.86 -46.98
C ASN A 663 26.17 19.37 -48.35
N ILE A 664 24.86 19.11 -48.48
CA ILE A 664 24.23 18.78 -49.76
C ILE A 664 23.58 20.05 -50.29
N TYR A 665 24.28 20.70 -51.21
CA TYR A 665 23.72 21.79 -51.98
C TYR A 665 23.12 21.20 -53.25
N LEU A 666 21.83 21.48 -53.48
CA LEU A 666 21.16 21.09 -54.72
C LEU A 666 21.67 21.88 -55.96
N PHE A 667 22.76 22.66 -55.81
CA PHE A 667 23.31 23.57 -56.82
C PHE A 667 24.85 23.53 -56.84
#